data_AF-F0H5F3-F1
#
_entry.id   AF-F0H5F3-F1
#
_cell.length_a   1.000
_cell.length_b   1.000
_cell.length_c   1.000
_cell.angle_alpha   90.00
_cell.angle_beta   90.00
_cell.angle_gamma   90.00
#
_symmetry.space_group_name_H-M   'P 1'
#
loop_
_entity.id
_entity.type
_entity.pdbx_description
1 polymer ?
#
loop_
_entity_poly.entity_id
_entity_poly.type
_entity_poly.pdbx_seq_one_letter_code
_entity_poly.pdbx_strand_id
1 'polypeptide(L)'
;MMNYRKRLSISLLLVLGMVLSVSAAPRTKAAIKAAAEQVFSQSPTLRMTRAHKDDLKPLLKNSAYTVMGYKKGGFVIVGNDDLVPAVIAYSNSTFDKNTKNEGFKWYLAAAEEAINGIVKSGVPCKVVVPDKNKYAAQVPALVTSRWGQEKPYNDLCPQATSSGTGSWQGYGGTGRAVTGCVATAMAQIMYYNGYPQSGTGTHSVNVKQADGSMKKVTVNYDESVYDWGNMIDSYKGKYTTAQGNAVAKLMLDCGVAADMMYATDGSGTYTENACEGLKRNLGYPETTQMLRRSSYKEERWMDIIFNELNERRAIFYTGVDRGNGGHAFVLCGYDATGKVWINWGWEGSSDGFYDISLLNPGSFKFSEGQDMIIGFEGIRGELVEDTVNVSEPGKLASLVEDSLYERISKLKVNGPINSTDLRTIRQIAGCGMDGKMLRSSLTELDLGDAELVEGGEPYLTGGIRKLAGKKHEIPEKAFYGCRRLHRLVLPKTTTAIADGALGGMPRLESVSIPTGDDCDYVFDGKMLLTKDMTEIISVMPYNSDDFAVGKGITKIHNYGFAGCGNLTKVTLPATVASIGDEAFAGANSLAVIRIYAKSVPALGRSVFSDLNRESIKLQVPSGTKTLYKRSGQWKDFNIVEFGTTIKVRNTTRTYGSENPKLGWQMRGDYVEGLPVLTCEATPASPVGKYVISVSRGTIKEEQVEFVNGYLFVQKATANLRAKDVTVEIKQKPVFDYTVDGLQNNETTVELTEAPVFTVKDHEGKVVTSFDVPGEYTIEVSGGVAANYVFSYFPAKLTVKDSTNGISGPVSSVSAFDVYTLDGVCVAKGVTSLNGLAKGVYVVNGRKCVVR
;
A
#
# COMPACT_ATOMS: atom_id res chain seq x y z
N MET A 1 -78.68 -11.31 -69.52
CA MET A 1 -77.98 -11.39 -70.83
C MET A 1 -76.57 -11.92 -70.55
N MET A 2 -76.35 -13.23 -70.71
CA MET A 2 -75.66 -13.87 -71.86
C MET A 2 -74.22 -13.32 -72.06
N ASN A 3 -73.14 -14.12 -72.11
CA ASN A 3 -73.08 -15.52 -72.55
C ASN A 3 -71.84 -16.29 -72.05
N TYR A 4 -72.11 -17.56 -71.74
CA TYR A 4 -71.21 -18.68 -71.44
C TYR A 4 -70.43 -19.19 -72.68
N ARG A 5 -69.28 -19.87 -72.44
CA ARG A 5 -68.94 -21.25 -72.92
C ARG A 5 -67.49 -21.60 -72.50
N LYS A 6 -67.29 -22.39 -71.44
CA LYS A 6 -67.07 -23.86 -71.39
C LYS A 6 -65.89 -24.38 -72.23
N ARG A 7 -64.89 -24.99 -71.56
CA ARG A 7 -64.66 -26.45 -71.55
C ARG A 7 -63.59 -26.85 -70.52
N LEU A 8 -63.98 -27.72 -69.58
CA LEU A 8 -63.11 -28.60 -68.79
C LEU A 8 -62.63 -29.74 -69.71
N SER A 9 -61.34 -30.07 -69.68
CA SER A 9 -60.82 -31.44 -69.88
C SER A 9 -59.43 -31.56 -69.24
N ILE A 10 -59.37 -32.40 -68.20
CA ILE A 10 -58.16 -32.91 -67.54
C ILE A 10 -57.39 -33.79 -68.52
N SER A 11 -56.08 -33.59 -68.66
CA SER A 11 -55.12 -34.63 -69.07
C SER A 11 -53.71 -34.27 -68.60
N LEU A 12 -53.37 -34.91 -67.49
CA LEU A 12 -52.06 -35.26 -66.95
C LEU A 12 -50.98 -35.43 -68.05
N LEU A 13 -49.89 -34.63 -68.05
CA LEU A 13 -48.61 -35.05 -68.64
C LEU A 13 -47.42 -34.15 -68.22
N LEU A 14 -46.55 -34.78 -67.45
CA LEU A 14 -45.15 -34.49 -67.12
C LEU A 14 -44.73 -33.07 -66.70
N VAL A 15 -44.49 -32.99 -65.38
CA VAL A 15 -43.40 -32.27 -64.75
C VAL A 15 -42.11 -32.38 -65.59
N LEU A 16 -41.70 -31.28 -66.21
CA LEU A 16 -40.29 -30.95 -66.35
C LEU A 16 -40.05 -29.70 -65.50
N GLY A 17 -39.92 -29.93 -64.19
CA GLY A 17 -39.36 -28.93 -63.31
C GLY A 17 -37.92 -28.70 -63.69
N MET A 18 -37.65 -27.70 -64.54
CA MET A 18 -36.40 -26.96 -64.40
C MET A 18 -36.51 -26.16 -63.11
N VAL A 19 -36.30 -26.85 -62.00
CA VAL A 19 -35.65 -26.22 -60.86
C VAL A 19 -34.32 -25.75 -61.41
N LEU A 20 -34.23 -24.47 -61.78
CA LEU A 20 -32.94 -23.80 -61.80
C LEU A 20 -32.49 -23.82 -60.34
N SER A 21 -31.83 -24.92 -59.98
CA SER A 21 -30.91 -24.97 -58.87
C SER A 21 -29.90 -23.88 -59.18
N VAL A 22 -30.12 -22.68 -58.62
CA VAL A 22 -29.10 -21.64 -58.54
C VAL A 22 -27.99 -22.25 -57.71
N SER A 23 -27.08 -22.95 -58.37
CA SER A 23 -25.80 -23.29 -57.79
C SER A 23 -25.14 -21.97 -57.46
N ALA A 24 -24.86 -21.76 -56.18
CA ALA A 24 -24.01 -20.67 -55.75
C ALA A 24 -22.81 -20.53 -56.71
N ALA A 25 -22.60 -19.34 -57.23
CA ALA A 25 -21.59 -19.06 -58.24
C ALA A 25 -20.89 -17.72 -57.95
N PRO A 26 -19.67 -17.53 -58.49
CA PRO A 26 -19.04 -16.21 -58.49
C PRO A 26 -19.93 -15.18 -59.19
N ARG A 27 -20.17 -14.05 -58.53
CA ARG A 27 -20.96 -12.94 -59.06
C ARG A 27 -20.30 -12.34 -60.29
N THR A 28 -21.12 -12.05 -61.29
CA THR A 28 -20.64 -11.36 -62.49
C THR A 28 -20.27 -9.91 -62.18
N LYS A 29 -19.38 -9.32 -62.98
CA LYS A 29 -19.02 -7.89 -62.87
C LYS A 29 -20.24 -6.96 -62.95
N ALA A 30 -21.24 -7.33 -63.76
CA ALA A 30 -22.49 -6.59 -63.90
C ALA A 30 -23.34 -6.66 -62.61
N ALA A 31 -23.47 -7.85 -62.00
CA ALA A 31 -24.16 -8.01 -60.73
C ALA A 31 -23.47 -7.22 -59.59
N ILE A 32 -22.13 -7.24 -59.54
CA ILE A 32 -21.35 -6.47 -58.57
C ILE A 32 -21.63 -4.96 -58.71
N LYS A 33 -21.57 -4.44 -59.94
CA LYS A 33 -21.83 -3.02 -60.21
C LYS A 33 -23.28 -2.65 -59.87
N ALA A 34 -24.25 -3.48 -60.25
CA ALA A 34 -25.67 -3.25 -59.98
C ALA A 34 -25.98 -3.20 -58.47
N ALA A 35 -25.40 -4.11 -57.69
CA ALA A 35 -25.55 -4.11 -56.23
C ALA A 35 -25.03 -2.81 -55.59
N ALA A 36 -23.86 -2.34 -56.04
CA ALA A 36 -23.31 -1.07 -55.57
C ALA A 36 -24.18 0.13 -56.00
N GLU A 37 -24.61 0.20 -57.27
CA GLU A 37 -25.50 1.27 -57.77
C GLU A 37 -26.81 1.34 -56.99
N GLN A 38 -27.37 0.18 -56.62
CA GLN A 38 -28.57 0.10 -55.80
C GLN A 38 -28.36 0.79 -54.44
N VAL A 39 -27.26 0.52 -53.74
CA VAL A 39 -26.96 1.15 -52.44
C VAL A 39 -26.79 2.67 -52.57
N PHE A 40 -26.03 3.14 -53.56
CA PHE A 40 -25.88 4.58 -53.84
C PHE A 40 -27.21 5.25 -54.21
N SER A 41 -28.14 4.51 -54.80
CA SER A 41 -29.47 5.01 -55.16
C SER A 41 -30.47 4.96 -54.00
N GLN A 42 -30.24 4.20 -52.94
CA GLN A 42 -31.19 4.00 -51.85
C GLN A 42 -30.80 4.76 -50.57
N SER A 43 -29.50 4.88 -50.29
CA SER A 43 -28.99 5.59 -49.12
C SER A 43 -29.00 7.12 -49.34
N PRO A 44 -29.74 7.90 -48.54
CA PRO A 44 -29.81 9.36 -48.69
C PRO A 44 -28.46 10.06 -48.61
N THR A 45 -27.57 9.58 -47.74
CA THR A 45 -26.22 10.14 -47.56
C THR A 45 -25.31 9.82 -48.74
N LEU A 46 -25.46 8.66 -49.37
CA LEU A 46 -24.69 8.25 -50.55
C LEU A 46 -25.24 8.82 -51.87
N ARG A 47 -26.53 9.18 -51.92
CA ARG A 47 -27.12 9.87 -53.07
C ARG A 47 -26.42 11.21 -53.34
N MET A 48 -26.02 11.93 -52.29
CA MET A 48 -25.34 13.23 -52.41
C MET A 48 -23.96 13.11 -53.06
N THR A 49 -23.22 12.03 -52.80
CA THR A 49 -21.92 11.76 -53.43
C THR A 49 -22.01 11.54 -54.95
N ARG A 50 -23.17 11.13 -55.48
CA ARG A 50 -23.42 10.97 -56.93
C ARG A 50 -23.58 12.31 -57.66
N ALA A 51 -23.80 13.41 -56.94
CA ALA A 51 -24.02 14.74 -57.52
C ALA A 51 -22.82 15.26 -58.34
N HIS A 52 -21.63 14.65 -58.17
CA HIS A 52 -20.41 15.04 -58.87
C HIS A 52 -20.26 14.47 -60.30
N LYS A 53 -21.22 13.67 -60.81
CA LYS A 53 -21.21 13.06 -62.15
C LYS A 53 -20.00 12.14 -62.45
N ASP A 54 -19.30 11.66 -61.42
CA ASP A 54 -18.23 10.67 -61.58
C ASP A 54 -18.81 9.28 -61.91
N ASP A 55 -18.07 8.46 -62.67
CA ASP A 55 -18.42 7.05 -62.87
C ASP A 55 -18.13 6.21 -61.62
N LEU A 56 -18.96 5.22 -61.34
CA LEU A 56 -18.76 4.22 -60.29
C LEU A 56 -17.68 3.22 -60.74
N LYS A 57 -16.61 3.05 -59.95
CA LYS A 57 -15.44 2.25 -60.35
C LYS A 57 -15.02 1.28 -59.25
N PRO A 58 -14.38 0.14 -59.60
CA PRO A 58 -13.72 -0.69 -58.61
C PRO A 58 -12.48 0.05 -58.04
N LEU A 59 -12.39 0.14 -56.72
CA LEU A 59 -11.30 0.76 -55.98
C LEU A 59 -10.34 -0.28 -55.38
N LEU A 60 -10.86 -1.47 -55.06
CA LEU A 60 -10.12 -2.65 -54.61
C LEU A 60 -10.83 -3.91 -55.10
N LYS A 61 -10.07 -4.96 -55.44
CA LYS A 61 -10.61 -6.26 -55.82
C LYS A 61 -9.70 -7.38 -55.31
N ASN A 62 -10.27 -8.37 -54.64
CA ASN A 62 -9.62 -9.64 -54.28
C ASN A 62 -10.54 -10.82 -54.64
N SER A 63 -10.28 -12.02 -54.12
CA SER A 63 -11.14 -13.20 -54.37
C SER A 63 -12.49 -13.08 -53.64
N ALA A 64 -12.51 -12.52 -52.43
CA ALA A 64 -13.68 -12.46 -51.57
C ALA A 64 -14.70 -11.37 -51.95
N TYR A 65 -14.24 -10.15 -52.24
CA TYR A 65 -15.10 -9.00 -52.50
C TYR A 65 -14.48 -7.99 -53.48
N THR A 66 -15.31 -7.04 -53.92
CA THR A 66 -14.92 -5.88 -54.72
C THR A 66 -15.43 -4.62 -54.03
N VAL A 67 -14.53 -3.64 -53.80
CA VAL A 67 -14.91 -2.31 -53.30
C VAL A 67 -15.24 -1.43 -54.50
N MET A 68 -16.47 -0.95 -54.58
CA MET A 68 -16.96 -0.04 -55.60
C MET A 68 -17.16 1.35 -54.99
N GLY A 69 -16.70 2.42 -55.65
CA GLY A 69 -16.91 3.77 -55.12
C GLY A 69 -16.68 4.87 -56.14
N TYR A 70 -16.92 6.11 -55.70
CA TYR A 70 -16.67 7.32 -56.49
C TYR A 70 -15.39 8.02 -56.03
N LYS A 71 -14.78 8.78 -56.94
CA LYS A 71 -13.49 9.45 -56.69
C LYS A 71 -13.56 10.49 -55.55
N LYS A 72 -14.73 11.11 -55.35
CA LYS A 72 -14.93 12.21 -54.38
C LYS A 72 -15.76 11.82 -53.15
N GLY A 73 -15.97 10.53 -52.90
CA GLY A 73 -16.58 10.05 -51.66
C GLY A 73 -17.60 8.93 -51.87
N GLY A 74 -17.76 8.11 -50.85
CA GLY A 74 -18.66 6.98 -50.82
C GLY A 74 -18.03 5.71 -51.40
N PHE A 75 -18.17 4.60 -50.67
CA PHE A 75 -17.82 3.27 -51.15
C PHE A 75 -18.81 2.21 -50.67
N VAL A 76 -18.89 1.11 -51.42
CA VAL A 76 -19.68 -0.09 -51.14
C VAL A 76 -18.77 -1.30 -51.32
N ILE A 77 -18.72 -2.17 -50.33
CA ILE A 77 -18.02 -3.45 -50.38
C ILE A 77 -19.03 -4.51 -50.81
N VAL A 78 -18.78 -5.14 -51.95
CA VAL A 78 -19.68 -6.11 -52.57
C VAL A 78 -19.03 -7.49 -52.58
N GLY A 79 -19.69 -8.50 -52.00
CA GLY A 79 -19.18 -9.88 -51.98
C GLY A 79 -19.11 -10.45 -53.40
N ASN A 80 -18.08 -11.21 -53.73
CA ASN A 80 -17.89 -11.75 -55.08
C ASN A 80 -18.60 -13.09 -55.32
N ASP A 81 -19.30 -13.66 -54.34
CA ASP A 81 -19.95 -14.97 -54.45
C ASP A 81 -21.37 -14.97 -53.85
N ASP A 82 -22.28 -15.71 -54.48
CA ASP A 82 -23.69 -15.78 -54.05
C ASP A 82 -23.92 -16.50 -52.69
N LEU A 83 -22.90 -17.14 -52.12
CA LEU A 83 -22.94 -17.69 -50.76
C LEU A 83 -22.91 -16.65 -49.64
N VAL A 84 -22.59 -15.40 -49.94
CA VAL A 84 -22.57 -14.29 -48.96
C VAL A 84 -23.47 -13.16 -49.43
N PRO A 85 -23.96 -12.25 -48.55
CA PRO A 85 -24.75 -11.10 -48.99
C PRO A 85 -24.08 -10.29 -50.10
N ALA A 86 -24.87 -9.76 -51.02
CA ALA A 86 -24.34 -8.92 -52.12
C ALA A 86 -23.61 -7.70 -51.55
N VAL A 87 -24.22 -6.99 -50.61
CA VAL A 87 -23.62 -5.83 -49.95
C VAL A 87 -23.12 -6.26 -48.58
N ILE A 88 -21.80 -6.12 -48.38
CA ILE A 88 -21.11 -6.45 -47.13
C ILE A 88 -20.99 -5.20 -46.25
N ALA A 89 -20.62 -4.07 -46.85
CA ALA A 89 -20.51 -2.81 -46.14
C ALA A 89 -20.71 -1.62 -47.07
N TYR A 90 -21.03 -0.46 -46.50
CA TYR A 90 -21.04 0.80 -47.22
C TYR A 90 -20.78 1.98 -46.28
N SER A 91 -20.08 2.98 -46.79
CA SER A 91 -19.74 4.20 -46.07
C SER A 91 -19.82 5.39 -47.02
N ASN A 92 -20.19 6.55 -46.49
CA ASN A 92 -20.15 7.82 -47.22
C ASN A 92 -18.76 8.46 -47.25
N SER A 93 -17.78 7.92 -46.53
CA SER A 93 -16.41 8.42 -46.58
C SER A 93 -15.71 8.01 -47.88
N THR A 94 -14.59 8.65 -48.18
CA THR A 94 -13.69 8.20 -49.25
C THR A 94 -13.01 6.90 -48.82
N PHE A 95 -12.93 5.93 -49.74
CA PHE A 95 -12.13 4.72 -49.52
C PHE A 95 -10.65 5.01 -49.77
N ASP A 96 -9.81 4.66 -48.80
CA ASP A 96 -8.35 4.71 -48.93
C ASP A 96 -7.76 3.33 -48.68
N LYS A 97 -7.15 2.75 -49.72
CA LYS A 97 -6.47 1.45 -49.64
C LYS A 97 -5.22 1.47 -48.75
N ASN A 98 -4.66 2.65 -48.50
CA ASN A 98 -3.45 2.86 -47.70
C ASN A 98 -3.77 3.52 -46.34
N THR A 99 -5.04 3.41 -45.89
CA THR A 99 -5.50 4.01 -44.64
C THR A 99 -4.62 3.67 -43.44
N LYS A 100 -4.55 4.56 -42.45
CA LYS A 100 -3.95 4.27 -41.14
C LYS A 100 -4.97 3.78 -40.11
N ASN A 101 -6.25 3.70 -40.49
CA ASN A 101 -7.30 3.17 -39.63
C ASN A 101 -7.12 1.65 -39.48
N GLU A 102 -6.41 1.25 -38.42
CA GLU A 102 -6.10 -0.16 -38.14
C GLU A 102 -7.37 -0.99 -37.87
N GLY A 103 -8.42 -0.41 -37.27
CA GLY A 103 -9.69 -1.10 -37.07
C GLY A 103 -10.39 -1.44 -38.39
N PHE A 104 -10.39 -0.51 -39.35
CA PHE A 104 -10.96 -0.77 -40.68
C PHE A 104 -10.11 -1.77 -41.48
N LYS A 105 -8.77 -1.73 -41.37
CA LYS A 105 -7.89 -2.75 -41.96
C LYS A 105 -8.20 -4.15 -41.42
N TRP A 106 -8.32 -4.27 -40.10
CA TRP A 106 -8.70 -5.51 -39.46
C TRP A 106 -10.03 -6.03 -40.00
N TYR A 107 -11.05 -5.18 -40.12
CA TYR A 107 -12.34 -5.60 -40.69
C TYR A 107 -12.20 -6.11 -42.13
N LEU A 108 -11.45 -5.42 -42.99
CA LEU A 108 -11.24 -5.85 -44.37
C LEU A 108 -10.57 -7.22 -44.47
N ALA A 109 -9.58 -7.49 -43.62
CA ALA A 109 -8.89 -8.79 -43.54
C ALA A 109 -9.81 -9.88 -42.98
N ALA A 110 -10.53 -9.59 -41.90
CA ALA A 110 -11.46 -10.53 -41.26
C ALA A 110 -12.63 -10.89 -42.19
N ALA A 111 -13.18 -9.91 -42.91
CA ALA A 111 -14.23 -10.13 -43.90
C ALA A 111 -13.74 -10.95 -45.10
N GLU A 112 -12.51 -10.69 -45.59
CA GLU A 112 -11.91 -11.49 -46.67
C GLU A 112 -11.74 -12.95 -46.27
N GLU A 113 -11.20 -13.22 -45.07
CA GLU A 113 -11.04 -14.58 -44.56
C GLU A 113 -12.40 -15.27 -44.35
N ALA A 114 -13.36 -14.59 -43.73
CA ALA A 114 -14.69 -15.13 -43.49
C ALA A 114 -15.39 -15.51 -44.80
N ILE A 115 -15.40 -14.61 -45.79
CA ILE A 115 -16.04 -14.85 -47.09
C ILE A 115 -15.34 -16.00 -47.83
N ASN A 116 -14.01 -15.98 -47.93
CA ASN A 116 -13.27 -17.06 -48.60
C ASN A 116 -13.53 -18.42 -47.93
N GLY A 117 -13.64 -18.43 -46.61
CA GLY A 117 -13.97 -19.61 -45.84
C GLY A 117 -15.39 -20.12 -46.03
N ILE A 118 -16.39 -19.22 -46.08
CA ILE A 118 -17.78 -19.54 -46.42
C ILE A 118 -17.84 -20.16 -47.82
N VAL A 119 -17.18 -19.53 -48.80
CA VAL A 119 -17.11 -20.04 -50.18
C VAL A 119 -16.48 -21.43 -50.23
N LYS A 120 -15.39 -21.64 -49.48
CA LYS A 120 -14.75 -22.96 -49.37
C LYS A 120 -15.65 -24.02 -48.74
N SER A 121 -16.49 -23.64 -47.77
CA SER A 121 -17.42 -24.57 -47.12
C SER A 121 -18.61 -24.96 -48.01
N GLY A 122 -18.95 -24.13 -48.99
CA GLY A 122 -20.11 -24.32 -49.87
C GLY A 122 -21.47 -24.11 -49.19
N VAL A 123 -21.50 -23.72 -47.92
CA VAL A 123 -22.73 -23.46 -47.16
C VAL A 123 -23.01 -21.95 -47.17
N PRO A 124 -24.19 -21.51 -47.68
CA PRO A 124 -24.54 -20.09 -47.66
C PRO A 124 -24.54 -19.51 -46.24
N CYS A 125 -23.97 -18.33 -46.09
CA CYS A 125 -24.01 -17.61 -44.83
C CYS A 125 -25.45 -17.19 -44.49
N LYS A 126 -25.83 -17.38 -43.23
CA LYS A 126 -27.13 -16.98 -42.73
C LYS A 126 -27.11 -15.47 -42.44
N VAL A 127 -28.01 -14.73 -43.09
CA VAL A 127 -28.19 -13.29 -42.81
C VAL A 127 -29.00 -13.13 -41.54
N VAL A 128 -28.44 -12.41 -40.55
CA VAL A 128 -29.12 -12.09 -39.30
C VAL A 128 -29.63 -10.66 -39.36
N VAL A 129 -30.96 -10.50 -39.43
CA VAL A 129 -31.65 -9.19 -39.49
C VAL A 129 -32.36 -8.88 -38.18
N PRO A 130 -32.66 -7.61 -37.86
CA PRO A 130 -33.44 -7.26 -36.68
C PRO A 130 -34.84 -7.90 -36.76
N ASP A 131 -35.25 -8.55 -35.67
CA ASP A 131 -36.59 -9.13 -35.55
C ASP A 131 -37.64 -8.01 -35.57
N LYS A 132 -38.47 -7.99 -36.61
CA LYS A 132 -39.50 -6.97 -36.84
C LYS A 132 -40.56 -6.90 -35.74
N ASN A 133 -40.71 -7.96 -34.96
CA ASN A 133 -41.67 -8.00 -33.84
C ASN A 133 -41.07 -7.48 -32.53
N LYS A 134 -39.75 -7.32 -32.45
CA LYS A 134 -39.03 -6.89 -31.23
C LYS A 134 -38.40 -5.51 -31.36
N TYR A 135 -37.90 -5.19 -32.54
CA TYR A 135 -36.96 -4.11 -32.76
C TYR A 135 -37.42 -3.20 -33.90
N ALA A 136 -37.03 -1.91 -33.85
CA ALA A 136 -37.20 -1.02 -34.98
C ALA A 136 -36.49 -1.59 -36.22
N ALA A 137 -37.02 -1.32 -37.41
CA ALA A 137 -36.40 -1.81 -38.65
C ALA A 137 -34.98 -1.25 -38.86
N GLN A 138 -34.68 -0.07 -38.32
CA GLN A 138 -33.36 0.54 -38.37
C GLN A 138 -33.19 1.51 -37.19
N VAL A 139 -31.95 1.71 -36.76
CA VAL A 139 -31.54 2.73 -35.80
C VAL A 139 -30.44 3.57 -36.44
N PRO A 140 -30.63 4.90 -36.60
CA PRO A 140 -29.59 5.77 -37.13
C PRO A 140 -28.38 5.82 -36.19
N ALA A 141 -27.23 6.27 -36.70
CA ALA A 141 -26.04 6.46 -35.88
C ALA A 141 -26.32 7.40 -34.69
N LEU A 142 -26.25 6.85 -33.47
CA LEU A 142 -26.52 7.54 -32.21
C LEU A 142 -25.36 8.45 -31.82
N VAL A 143 -24.13 7.96 -31.99
CA VAL A 143 -22.89 8.68 -31.66
C VAL A 143 -22.47 9.52 -32.85
N THR A 144 -22.51 10.85 -32.70
CA THR A 144 -22.23 11.81 -33.77
C THR A 144 -20.77 12.29 -33.80
N SER A 145 -20.05 12.12 -32.69
CA SER A 145 -18.64 12.48 -32.58
C SER A 145 -17.80 11.76 -33.63
N ARG A 146 -16.83 12.46 -34.20
CA ARG A 146 -15.85 11.96 -35.16
C ARG A 146 -14.47 12.25 -34.59
N TRP A 147 -14.15 11.55 -33.50
CA TRP A 147 -12.92 11.78 -32.75
C TRP A 147 -11.78 10.88 -33.21
N GLY A 148 -10.56 11.23 -32.82
CA GLY A 148 -9.32 10.55 -33.18
C GLY A 148 -8.43 10.36 -31.96
N GLN A 149 -7.17 10.00 -32.24
CA GLN A 149 -6.20 9.62 -31.19
C GLN A 149 -5.02 10.57 -31.03
N GLU A 150 -4.87 11.51 -31.97
CA GLU A 150 -3.79 12.51 -31.98
C GLU A 150 -4.31 13.89 -31.55
N LYS A 151 -3.62 14.96 -31.90
CA LYS A 151 -4.00 16.31 -31.47
C LYS A 151 -5.41 16.69 -32.00
N PRO A 152 -6.30 17.30 -31.18
CA PRO A 152 -6.11 17.73 -29.79
C PRO A 152 -6.42 16.67 -28.73
N TYR A 153 -6.95 15.53 -29.12
CA TYR A 153 -7.41 14.46 -28.22
C TYR A 153 -6.31 14.00 -27.24
N ASN A 154 -5.04 13.99 -27.67
CA ASN A 154 -3.92 13.57 -26.83
C ASN A 154 -3.15 14.70 -26.14
N ASP A 155 -3.61 15.96 -26.18
CA ASP A 155 -2.86 17.11 -25.66
C ASP A 155 -2.56 17.03 -24.15
N LEU A 156 -3.27 16.19 -23.39
CA LEU A 156 -3.01 15.88 -21.99
C LEU A 156 -2.42 14.48 -21.75
N CYS A 157 -2.26 13.65 -22.79
CA CYS A 157 -1.60 12.35 -22.67
C CYS A 157 -0.12 12.51 -22.27
N PRO A 158 0.41 11.55 -21.49
CA PRO A 158 1.77 11.63 -20.96
C PRO A 158 2.84 11.51 -22.04
N GLN A 159 4.06 11.92 -21.70
CA GLN A 159 5.25 11.59 -22.50
C GLN A 159 5.57 10.09 -22.36
N ALA A 160 5.80 9.42 -23.48
CA ALA A 160 6.05 8.00 -23.58
C ALA A 160 7.11 7.69 -24.66
N THR A 161 7.51 6.42 -24.74
CA THR A 161 8.35 5.88 -25.83
C THR A 161 7.49 5.19 -26.89
N SER A 162 8.11 4.74 -27.99
CA SER A 162 7.47 3.83 -28.95
C SER A 162 7.15 2.47 -28.31
N SER A 163 6.13 1.80 -28.83
CA SER A 163 5.80 0.42 -28.54
C SER A 163 6.94 -0.50 -29.01
N GLY A 164 7.31 -1.48 -28.19
CA GLY A 164 8.38 -2.43 -28.52
C GLY A 164 9.82 -2.03 -28.19
N THR A 165 10.12 -0.77 -27.82
CA THR A 165 11.49 -0.42 -27.38
C THR A 165 11.76 -0.90 -25.95
N GLY A 166 12.68 -1.87 -25.80
CA GLY A 166 13.15 -2.46 -24.54
C GLY A 166 14.43 -1.79 -23.99
N SER A 167 14.83 -2.11 -22.75
CA SER A 167 16.06 -1.60 -22.08
C SER A 167 17.39 -1.89 -22.81
N TRP A 168 17.34 -2.57 -23.97
CA TRP A 168 18.48 -2.93 -24.81
C TRP A 168 18.42 -2.34 -26.24
N GLN A 169 17.30 -1.71 -26.63
CA GLN A 169 17.16 -1.05 -27.93
C GLN A 169 17.14 0.45 -27.69
N GLY A 170 18.19 1.11 -28.18
CA GLY A 170 18.67 2.42 -27.75
C GLY A 170 17.62 3.51 -27.55
N TYR A 171 17.93 4.41 -26.63
CA TYR A 171 17.24 5.65 -26.28
C TYR A 171 16.45 6.26 -27.45
N GLY A 172 15.21 5.81 -27.64
CA GLY A 172 14.24 6.47 -28.51
C GLY A 172 13.87 7.81 -27.90
N GLY A 173 13.57 8.82 -28.71
CA GLY A 173 13.05 10.08 -28.19
C GLY A 173 11.74 9.86 -27.41
N THR A 174 11.53 10.60 -26.32
CA THR A 174 10.20 10.69 -25.70
C THR A 174 9.31 11.57 -26.55
N GLY A 175 8.08 11.13 -26.78
CA GLY A 175 7.06 11.92 -27.45
C GLY A 175 5.74 11.86 -26.69
N ARG A 176 4.78 12.68 -27.09
CA ARG A 176 3.42 12.63 -26.56
C ARG A 176 2.76 11.33 -27.00
N ALA A 177 2.27 10.55 -26.04
CA ALA A 177 1.53 9.33 -26.36
C ALA A 177 0.26 9.64 -27.15
N VAL A 178 -0.17 8.73 -28.02
CA VAL A 178 -1.53 8.76 -28.58
C VAL A 178 -2.54 8.34 -27.51
N THR A 179 -3.81 8.73 -27.65
CA THR A 179 -4.83 8.39 -26.64
C THR A 179 -5.04 6.87 -26.51
N GLY A 180 -4.99 6.15 -27.64
CA GLY A 180 -5.35 4.74 -27.74
C GLY A 180 -6.81 4.54 -28.18
N CYS A 181 -7.05 3.49 -28.96
CA CYS A 181 -8.37 3.22 -29.54
C CYS A 181 -9.44 2.97 -28.46
N VAL A 182 -9.07 2.31 -27.35
CA VAL A 182 -9.95 2.05 -26.20
C VAL A 182 -10.42 3.35 -25.56
N ALA A 183 -9.48 4.25 -25.23
CA ALA A 183 -9.83 5.54 -24.63
C ALA A 183 -10.74 6.36 -25.56
N THR A 184 -10.47 6.33 -26.87
CA THR A 184 -11.27 7.04 -27.87
C THR A 184 -12.68 6.48 -27.98
N ALA A 185 -12.85 5.16 -28.04
CA ALA A 185 -14.16 4.52 -28.09
C ALA A 185 -14.97 4.77 -26.80
N MET A 186 -14.34 4.70 -25.62
CA MET A 186 -14.97 5.07 -24.34
C MET A 186 -15.43 6.53 -24.35
N ALA A 187 -14.53 7.47 -24.70
CA ALA A 187 -14.80 8.90 -24.67
C ALA A 187 -15.97 9.29 -25.59
N GLN A 188 -16.06 8.70 -26.78
CA GLN A 188 -17.16 8.95 -27.71
C GLN A 188 -18.53 8.51 -27.15
N ILE A 189 -18.59 7.35 -26.48
CA ILE A 189 -19.83 6.87 -25.85
C ILE A 189 -20.18 7.74 -24.63
N MET A 190 -19.20 8.14 -23.82
CA MET A 190 -19.42 9.02 -22.68
C MET A 190 -19.93 10.40 -23.09
N TYR A 191 -19.37 10.98 -24.16
CA TYR A 191 -19.85 12.24 -24.72
C TYR A 191 -21.28 12.14 -25.25
N TYR A 192 -21.61 11.05 -25.95
CA TYR A 192 -23.00 10.77 -26.34
C TYR A 192 -23.94 10.68 -25.14
N ASN A 193 -23.49 10.10 -24.03
CA ASN A 193 -24.26 9.99 -22.80
C ASN A 193 -24.33 11.30 -21.99
N GLY A 194 -23.39 12.24 -22.19
CA GLY A 194 -23.20 13.39 -21.29
C GLY A 194 -22.94 12.97 -19.84
N TYR A 195 -22.30 11.82 -19.63
CA TYR A 195 -22.18 11.19 -18.31
C TYR A 195 -20.80 10.53 -18.09
N PRO A 196 -20.24 10.61 -16.88
CA PRO A 196 -20.78 11.26 -15.68
C PRO A 196 -20.51 12.78 -15.66
N GLN A 197 -21.07 13.52 -14.70
CA GLN A 197 -20.61 14.90 -14.47
C GLN A 197 -19.16 14.93 -13.94
N SER A 198 -18.82 13.96 -13.09
CA SER A 198 -17.46 13.68 -12.63
C SER A 198 -17.29 12.19 -12.33
N GLY A 199 -16.05 11.68 -12.48
CA GLY A 199 -15.68 10.31 -12.08
C GLY A 199 -15.62 10.16 -10.55
N THR A 200 -14.96 9.15 -9.98
CA THR A 200 -14.77 8.97 -8.52
C THR A 200 -13.43 8.34 -8.17
N GLY A 201 -12.79 8.81 -7.10
CA GLY A 201 -11.53 8.26 -6.58
C GLY A 201 -10.29 8.63 -7.40
N THR A 202 -9.18 7.95 -7.14
CA THR A 202 -7.92 8.14 -7.88
C THR A 202 -7.52 6.84 -8.58
N HIS A 203 -6.83 6.95 -9.71
CA HIS A 203 -6.21 5.79 -10.36
C HIS A 203 -4.89 6.19 -11.01
N SER A 204 -3.94 5.25 -11.08
CA SER A 204 -2.61 5.52 -11.62
C SER A 204 -2.16 4.44 -12.57
N VAL A 205 -1.48 4.86 -13.64
CA VAL A 205 -0.75 3.98 -14.57
C VAL A 205 0.73 4.32 -14.57
N ASN A 206 1.56 3.37 -14.95
CA ASN A 206 3.00 3.58 -15.09
C ASN A 206 3.36 3.65 -16.57
N VAL A 207 4.00 4.74 -16.99
CA VAL A 207 4.36 5.02 -18.38
C VAL A 207 5.86 4.94 -18.58
N LYS A 208 6.29 4.09 -19.49
CA LYS A 208 7.71 3.87 -19.80
C LYS A 208 8.35 5.11 -20.44
N GLN A 209 9.55 5.45 -19.97
CA GLN A 209 10.35 6.57 -20.46
C GLN A 209 11.58 6.09 -21.25
N ALA A 210 12.22 7.00 -22.00
CA ALA A 210 13.35 6.71 -22.88
C ALA A 210 14.58 6.15 -22.14
N ASP A 211 14.77 6.51 -20.87
CA ASP A 211 15.83 6.02 -20.01
C ASP A 211 15.53 4.64 -19.38
N GLY A 212 14.40 4.03 -19.73
CA GLY A 212 13.93 2.77 -19.18
C GLY A 212 13.21 2.89 -17.83
N SER A 213 13.12 4.09 -17.25
CA SER A 213 12.35 4.34 -16.04
C SER A 213 10.84 4.28 -16.29
N MET A 214 10.08 4.05 -15.22
CA MET A 214 8.61 4.08 -15.24
C MET A 214 8.13 5.35 -14.54
N LYS A 215 7.46 6.24 -15.28
CA LYS A 215 6.83 7.43 -14.73
C LYS A 215 5.39 7.14 -14.35
N LYS A 216 5.05 7.31 -13.07
CA LYS A 216 3.66 7.21 -12.61
C LYS A 216 2.85 8.41 -13.13
N VAL A 217 1.69 8.13 -13.71
CA VAL A 217 0.69 9.10 -14.15
C VAL A 217 -0.57 8.81 -13.35
N THR A 218 -1.06 9.81 -12.60
CA THR A 218 -2.20 9.67 -11.70
C THR A 218 -3.31 10.62 -12.16
N VAL A 219 -4.53 10.11 -12.23
CA VAL A 219 -5.75 10.91 -12.41
C VAL A 219 -6.51 10.90 -11.10
N ASN A 220 -6.87 12.09 -10.63
CA ASN A 220 -7.86 12.28 -9.58
C ASN A 220 -9.23 12.50 -10.23
N TYR A 221 -10.06 11.46 -10.22
CA TYR A 221 -11.40 11.52 -10.81
C TYR A 221 -12.38 12.34 -9.97
N ASP A 222 -12.05 12.61 -8.71
CA ASP A 222 -12.81 13.55 -7.88
C ASP A 222 -12.66 14.99 -8.35
N GLU A 223 -11.55 15.33 -9.00
CA GLU A 223 -11.31 16.63 -9.65
C GLU A 223 -11.65 16.63 -11.15
N SER A 224 -11.99 15.46 -11.72
CA SER A 224 -12.36 15.31 -13.13
C SER A 224 -13.80 15.74 -13.37
N VAL A 225 -14.03 17.04 -13.53
CA VAL A 225 -15.33 17.57 -14.00
C VAL A 225 -15.33 17.64 -15.52
N TYR A 226 -16.30 16.96 -16.16
CA TYR A 226 -16.38 16.89 -17.62
C TYR A 226 -17.24 18.00 -18.18
N ASP A 227 -16.61 18.90 -18.95
CA ASP A 227 -17.29 20.00 -19.62
C ASP A 227 -17.89 19.54 -20.96
N TRP A 228 -19.02 18.83 -20.86
CA TRP A 228 -19.75 18.30 -22.02
C TRP A 228 -20.15 19.40 -23.01
N GLY A 229 -20.40 20.62 -22.55
CA GLY A 229 -20.80 21.75 -23.39
C GLY A 229 -19.69 22.31 -24.28
N ASN A 230 -18.42 22.15 -23.88
CA ASN A 230 -17.26 22.50 -24.71
C ASN A 230 -16.74 21.33 -25.56
N MET A 231 -17.26 20.12 -25.40
CA MET A 231 -16.94 19.02 -26.33
C MET A 231 -17.79 19.15 -27.59
N ILE A 232 -17.17 18.95 -28.76
CA ILE A 232 -17.84 19.10 -30.07
C ILE A 232 -17.64 17.86 -30.95
N ASP A 233 -18.52 17.69 -31.93
CA ASP A 233 -18.53 16.48 -32.78
C ASP A 233 -17.28 16.29 -33.64
N SER A 234 -16.54 17.35 -34.00
CA SER A 234 -15.32 17.19 -34.81
C SER A 234 -14.29 18.28 -34.57
N TYR A 235 -13.02 17.86 -34.47
CA TYR A 235 -11.87 18.73 -34.29
C TYR A 235 -10.97 18.83 -35.55
N LYS A 236 -11.40 18.29 -36.70
CA LYS A 236 -10.70 18.47 -37.99
C LYS A 236 -10.67 19.93 -38.47
N GLY A 237 -11.57 20.77 -37.94
CA GLY A 237 -11.68 22.20 -38.23
C GLY A 237 -11.05 23.09 -37.15
N LYS A 238 -11.49 24.36 -37.10
CA LYS A 238 -11.09 25.27 -36.02
C LYS A 238 -11.84 24.92 -34.74
N TYR A 239 -11.12 24.91 -33.62
CA TYR A 239 -11.67 24.76 -32.27
C TYR A 239 -10.95 25.73 -31.32
N THR A 240 -11.58 26.06 -30.20
CA THR A 240 -10.98 26.88 -29.14
C THR A 240 -10.10 26.04 -28.21
N THR A 241 -9.21 26.68 -27.46
CA THR A 241 -8.41 25.99 -26.44
C THR A 241 -9.28 25.29 -25.39
N ALA A 242 -10.39 25.89 -24.98
CA ALA A 242 -11.33 25.27 -24.04
C ALA A 242 -11.92 23.96 -24.62
N GLN A 243 -12.34 23.98 -25.90
CA GLN A 243 -12.87 22.79 -26.57
C GLN A 243 -11.82 21.69 -26.71
N GLY A 244 -10.57 22.04 -27.03
CA GLY A 244 -9.45 21.09 -27.11
C GLY A 244 -9.10 20.48 -25.75
N ASN A 245 -9.03 21.32 -24.70
CA ASN A 245 -8.74 20.86 -23.34
C ASN A 245 -9.84 19.95 -22.79
N ALA A 246 -11.12 20.24 -23.07
CA ALA A 246 -12.25 19.43 -22.62
C ALA A 246 -12.13 17.98 -23.14
N VAL A 247 -11.94 17.80 -24.45
CA VAL A 247 -11.79 16.45 -25.02
C VAL A 247 -10.49 15.78 -24.60
N ALA A 248 -9.38 16.53 -24.49
CA ALA A 248 -8.10 15.98 -24.05
C ALA A 248 -8.15 15.45 -22.60
N LYS A 249 -8.91 16.13 -21.72
CA LYS A 249 -9.11 15.69 -20.34
C LYS A 249 -9.88 14.38 -20.29
N LEU A 250 -10.98 14.29 -21.04
CA LEU A 250 -11.76 13.07 -21.13
C LEU A 250 -10.92 11.90 -21.67
N MET A 251 -10.13 12.13 -22.71
CA MET A 251 -9.26 11.10 -23.31
C MET A 251 -8.18 10.58 -22.35
N LEU A 252 -7.52 11.47 -21.62
CA LEU A 252 -6.56 11.08 -20.59
C LEU A 252 -7.24 10.23 -19.51
N ASP A 253 -8.38 10.69 -19.01
CA ASP A 253 -9.12 10.00 -17.96
C ASP A 253 -9.61 8.63 -18.39
N CYS A 254 -10.20 8.50 -19.59
CA CYS A 254 -10.59 7.20 -20.13
C CYS A 254 -9.40 6.25 -20.26
N GLY A 255 -8.25 6.75 -20.73
CA GLY A 255 -7.04 5.93 -20.85
C GLY A 255 -6.50 5.48 -19.50
N VAL A 256 -6.36 6.38 -18.54
CA VAL A 256 -5.90 6.00 -17.19
C VAL A 256 -6.92 5.06 -16.54
N ALA A 257 -8.22 5.30 -16.64
CA ALA A 257 -9.26 4.45 -16.06
C ALA A 257 -9.19 3.03 -16.62
N ALA A 258 -8.87 2.89 -17.90
CA ALA A 258 -8.71 1.62 -18.59
C ALA A 258 -7.32 1.00 -18.47
N ASP A 259 -6.46 1.46 -17.55
CA ASP A 259 -5.10 0.93 -17.37
C ASP A 259 -4.24 0.99 -18.66
N MET A 260 -4.32 2.11 -19.38
CA MET A 260 -3.65 2.29 -20.68
C MET A 260 -2.13 2.13 -20.61
N MET A 261 -1.61 1.29 -21.52
CA MET A 261 -0.19 1.22 -21.84
C MET A 261 0.13 2.30 -22.88
N TYR A 262 0.47 3.50 -22.40
CA TYR A 262 0.74 4.64 -23.26
C TYR A 262 2.04 4.49 -24.08
N ALA A 263 1.96 4.75 -25.38
CA ALA A 263 3.09 4.82 -26.31
C ALA A 263 2.87 5.86 -27.43
N THR A 264 3.93 6.26 -28.11
CA THR A 264 3.90 7.33 -29.14
C THR A 264 3.34 6.88 -30.50
N ASP A 265 3.44 5.59 -30.80
CA ASP A 265 3.06 4.92 -32.04
C ASP A 265 1.78 4.08 -31.92
N GLY A 266 1.41 3.68 -30.70
CA GLY A 266 0.16 2.99 -30.42
C GLY A 266 -0.05 2.67 -28.94
N SER A 267 -1.03 3.33 -28.32
CA SER A 267 -1.43 3.05 -26.94
C SER A 267 -2.53 1.98 -26.90
N GLY A 268 -2.40 1.00 -25.99
CA GLY A 268 -3.33 -0.13 -25.91
C GLY A 268 -3.64 -0.60 -24.49
N THR A 269 -4.76 -1.30 -24.33
CA THR A 269 -5.17 -1.97 -23.10
C THR A 269 -6.23 -3.04 -23.42
N TYR A 270 -6.58 -3.87 -22.44
CA TYR A 270 -7.60 -4.91 -22.57
C TYR A 270 -9.02 -4.37 -22.38
N THR A 271 -10.00 -4.96 -23.08
CA THR A 271 -11.44 -4.64 -22.95
C THR A 271 -11.91 -4.72 -21.49
N GLU A 272 -11.39 -5.71 -20.73
CA GLU A 272 -11.74 -5.92 -19.33
C GLU A 272 -11.34 -4.74 -18.45
N ASN A 273 -10.13 -4.19 -18.65
CA ASN A 273 -9.68 -3.01 -17.92
C ASN A 273 -10.56 -1.79 -18.20
N ALA A 274 -11.00 -1.62 -19.45
CA ALA A 274 -11.94 -0.55 -19.80
C ALA A 274 -13.30 -0.72 -19.09
N CYS A 275 -13.85 -1.95 -19.08
CA CYS A 275 -15.10 -2.25 -18.39
C CYS A 275 -14.99 -2.01 -16.88
N GLU A 276 -13.89 -2.46 -16.26
CA GLU A 276 -13.64 -2.23 -14.83
C GLU A 276 -13.39 -0.76 -14.53
N GLY A 277 -12.67 -0.02 -15.39
CA GLY A 277 -12.46 1.42 -15.26
C GLY A 277 -13.76 2.23 -15.30
N LEU A 278 -14.71 1.82 -16.17
CA LEU A 278 -16.03 2.44 -16.24
C LEU A 278 -16.77 2.34 -14.91
N LYS A 279 -16.72 1.16 -14.27
CA LYS A 279 -17.35 0.92 -12.96
C LYS A 279 -16.58 1.58 -11.83
N ARG A 280 -15.28 1.34 -11.76
CA ARG A 280 -14.39 1.77 -10.68
C ARG A 280 -14.29 3.29 -10.58
N ASN A 281 -14.10 3.98 -11.71
CA ASN A 281 -13.72 5.39 -11.73
C ASN A 281 -14.72 6.31 -12.44
N LEU A 282 -15.56 5.79 -13.34
CA LEU A 282 -16.43 6.63 -14.18
C LEU A 282 -17.92 6.47 -13.84
N GLY A 283 -18.24 5.80 -12.74
CA GLY A 283 -19.57 5.76 -12.14
C GLY A 283 -20.62 4.97 -12.93
N TYR A 284 -20.20 4.05 -13.81
CA TYR A 284 -21.12 3.13 -14.48
C TYR A 284 -21.47 1.93 -13.57
N PRO A 285 -22.71 1.40 -13.62
CA PRO A 285 -23.17 0.37 -12.69
C PRO A 285 -22.54 -1.00 -12.97
N GLU A 286 -22.67 -1.95 -12.03
CA GLU A 286 -22.22 -3.35 -12.23
C GLU A 286 -22.98 -4.08 -13.35
N THR A 287 -24.09 -3.53 -13.85
CA THR A 287 -24.77 -4.05 -15.04
C THR A 287 -24.02 -3.73 -16.34
N THR A 288 -23.11 -2.76 -16.33
CA THR A 288 -22.15 -2.53 -17.40
C THR A 288 -21.14 -3.66 -17.41
N GLN A 289 -21.15 -4.47 -18.47
CA GLN A 289 -20.41 -5.73 -18.49
C GLN A 289 -19.77 -6.02 -19.85
N MET A 290 -18.63 -6.71 -19.80
CA MET A 290 -17.94 -7.23 -20.98
C MET A 290 -18.48 -8.60 -21.37
N LEU A 291 -18.80 -8.78 -22.64
CA LEU A 291 -19.17 -10.05 -23.25
C LEU A 291 -18.11 -10.47 -24.26
N ARG A 292 -17.78 -11.77 -24.29
CA ARG A 292 -16.83 -12.37 -25.25
C ARG A 292 -17.58 -13.04 -26.40
N ARG A 293 -17.25 -12.72 -27.65
CA ARG A 293 -17.94 -13.24 -28.85
C ARG A 293 -17.97 -14.76 -28.92
N SER A 294 -16.91 -15.42 -28.47
CA SER A 294 -16.74 -16.88 -28.47
C SER A 294 -17.74 -17.62 -27.56
N SER A 295 -18.36 -16.92 -26.61
CA SER A 295 -19.37 -17.50 -25.71
C SER A 295 -20.79 -17.52 -26.29
N TYR A 296 -21.00 -16.99 -27.51
CA TYR A 296 -22.34 -16.80 -28.08
C TYR A 296 -22.46 -17.35 -29.49
N LYS A 297 -23.64 -17.87 -29.82
CA LYS A 297 -24.05 -18.11 -31.21
C LYS A 297 -24.30 -16.78 -31.92
N GLU A 298 -24.16 -16.77 -33.25
CA GLU A 298 -24.29 -15.58 -34.08
C GLU A 298 -25.63 -14.86 -33.88
N GLU A 299 -26.74 -15.59 -33.88
CA GLU A 299 -28.07 -14.98 -33.72
C GLU A 299 -28.22 -14.30 -32.37
N ARG A 300 -27.69 -14.91 -31.30
CA ARG A 300 -27.75 -14.32 -29.96
C ARG A 300 -26.85 -13.11 -29.84
N TRP A 301 -25.66 -13.13 -30.46
CA TRP A 301 -24.74 -11.99 -30.45
C TRP A 301 -25.36 -10.77 -31.15
N MET A 302 -25.95 -10.97 -32.33
CA MET A 302 -26.62 -9.90 -33.06
C MET A 302 -27.91 -9.44 -32.36
N ASP A 303 -28.69 -10.34 -31.75
CA ASP A 303 -29.87 -9.98 -30.94
C ASP A 303 -29.49 -9.05 -29.77
N ILE A 304 -28.35 -9.27 -29.10
CA ILE A 304 -27.83 -8.36 -28.08
C ILE A 304 -27.49 -6.99 -28.68
N ILE A 305 -26.81 -6.95 -29.83
CA ILE A 305 -26.47 -5.70 -30.53
C ILE A 305 -27.73 -4.92 -30.89
N PHE A 306 -28.73 -5.57 -31.47
CA PHE A 306 -30.00 -4.92 -31.83
C PHE A 306 -30.71 -4.41 -30.59
N ASN A 307 -30.77 -5.20 -29.51
CA ASN A 307 -31.39 -4.78 -28.26
C ASN A 307 -30.72 -3.51 -27.68
N GLU A 308 -29.39 -3.51 -27.51
CA GLU A 308 -28.67 -2.34 -26.99
C GLU A 308 -28.93 -1.08 -27.83
N LEU A 309 -28.85 -1.19 -29.16
CA LEU A 309 -29.03 -0.05 -30.04
C LEU A 309 -30.48 0.46 -30.09
N ASN A 310 -31.49 -0.42 -29.98
CA ASN A 310 -32.90 0.02 -29.83
C ASN A 310 -33.13 0.79 -28.55
N GLU A 311 -32.51 0.34 -27.46
CA GLU A 311 -32.51 1.04 -26.17
C GLU A 311 -31.62 2.30 -26.16
N ARG A 312 -31.09 2.64 -27.34
CA ARG A 312 -30.23 3.80 -27.60
C ARG A 312 -28.90 3.76 -26.83
N ARG A 313 -28.40 2.56 -26.52
CA ARG A 313 -27.10 2.32 -25.89
C ARG A 313 -26.07 2.01 -26.97
N ALA A 314 -25.08 2.90 -27.12
CA ALA A 314 -23.94 2.61 -27.98
C ALA A 314 -23.06 1.52 -27.35
N ILE A 315 -22.45 0.69 -28.19
CA ILE A 315 -21.70 -0.48 -27.74
C ILE A 315 -20.22 -0.23 -28.00
N PHE A 316 -19.41 -0.35 -26.96
CA PHE A 316 -17.96 -0.45 -27.12
C PHE A 316 -17.63 -1.84 -27.65
N TYR A 317 -16.86 -1.94 -28.74
CA TYR A 317 -16.57 -3.21 -29.38
C TYR A 317 -15.08 -3.31 -29.71
N THR A 318 -14.54 -4.52 -29.60
CA THR A 318 -13.14 -4.80 -29.94
C THR A 318 -12.97 -5.97 -30.89
N GLY A 319 -11.87 -5.95 -31.62
CA GLY A 319 -11.39 -7.04 -32.46
C GLY A 319 -9.87 -7.16 -32.32
N VAL A 320 -9.35 -8.38 -32.20
CA VAL A 320 -7.92 -8.66 -32.03
C VAL A 320 -7.38 -9.43 -33.22
N ASP A 321 -6.29 -8.92 -33.78
CA ASP A 321 -5.44 -9.61 -34.75
C ASP A 321 -4.22 -10.21 -34.02
N ARG A 322 -3.99 -11.53 -34.19
CA ARG A 322 -2.85 -12.24 -33.57
C ARG A 322 -1.48 -11.69 -34.01
N GLY A 323 -1.39 -10.97 -35.13
CA GLY A 323 -0.16 -10.35 -35.64
C GLY A 323 -0.08 -8.84 -35.47
N ASN A 324 -1.21 -8.13 -35.40
CA ASN A 324 -1.26 -6.66 -35.45
C ASN A 324 -1.86 -5.97 -34.20
N GLY A 325 -2.24 -6.73 -33.17
CA GLY A 325 -2.75 -6.21 -31.90
C GLY A 325 -4.27 -6.05 -31.85
N GLY A 326 -4.78 -5.39 -30.80
CA GLY A 326 -6.20 -5.15 -30.58
C GLY A 326 -6.68 -3.82 -31.15
N HIS A 327 -7.94 -3.77 -31.60
CA HIS A 327 -8.62 -2.58 -32.08
C HIS A 327 -9.93 -2.39 -31.31
N ALA A 328 -10.25 -1.15 -30.97
CA ALA A 328 -11.51 -0.77 -30.33
C ALA A 328 -12.24 0.28 -31.16
N PHE A 329 -13.56 0.15 -31.24
CA PHE A 329 -14.46 1.02 -32.00
C PHE A 329 -15.87 0.99 -31.39
N VAL A 330 -16.77 1.81 -31.91
CA VAL A 330 -18.12 1.97 -31.37
C VAL A 330 -19.16 1.48 -32.38
N LEU A 331 -20.04 0.59 -31.94
CA LEU A 331 -21.27 0.27 -32.68
C LEU A 331 -22.37 1.20 -32.20
N CYS A 332 -23.00 1.96 -33.09
CA CYS A 332 -23.97 2.97 -32.69
C CYS A 332 -25.21 3.10 -33.59
N GLY A 333 -25.51 2.11 -34.42
CA GLY A 333 -26.73 2.08 -35.22
C GLY A 333 -26.83 0.78 -36.03
N TYR A 334 -27.96 0.53 -36.69
CA TYR A 334 -28.09 -0.58 -37.63
C TYR A 334 -29.15 -0.30 -38.70
N ASP A 335 -29.05 -0.98 -39.85
CA ASP A 335 -30.02 -0.90 -40.93
C ASP A 335 -30.96 -2.12 -41.02
N ALA A 336 -31.97 -2.03 -41.88
CA ALA A 336 -32.97 -3.10 -42.06
C ALA A 336 -32.40 -4.41 -42.62
N THR A 337 -31.14 -4.41 -43.07
CA THR A 337 -30.44 -5.60 -43.55
C THR A 337 -29.56 -6.24 -42.48
N GLY A 338 -29.54 -5.69 -41.25
CA GLY A 338 -28.75 -6.20 -40.13
C GLY A 338 -27.31 -5.66 -40.06
N LYS A 339 -26.91 -4.76 -40.97
CA LYS A 339 -25.59 -4.12 -40.91
C LYS A 339 -25.57 -3.10 -39.79
N VAL A 340 -24.44 -3.01 -39.12
CA VAL A 340 -24.24 -2.18 -37.94
C VAL A 340 -23.42 -0.96 -38.33
N TRP A 341 -23.84 0.22 -37.89
CA TRP A 341 -23.05 1.45 -38.03
C TRP A 341 -21.86 1.40 -37.08
N ILE A 342 -20.67 1.52 -37.65
CA ILE A 342 -19.40 1.56 -36.92
C ILE A 342 -18.81 2.96 -37.00
N ASN A 343 -18.45 3.48 -35.83
CA ASN A 343 -17.54 4.60 -35.67
C ASN A 343 -16.18 4.07 -35.23
N TRP A 344 -15.17 4.24 -36.10
CA TRP A 344 -13.86 3.63 -35.88
C TRP A 344 -12.96 4.40 -34.91
N GLY A 345 -13.31 5.63 -34.53
CA GLY A 345 -12.42 6.51 -33.76
C GLY A 345 -11.22 7.03 -34.56
N TRP A 346 -11.41 7.23 -35.87
CA TRP A 346 -10.41 7.75 -36.81
C TRP A 346 -10.93 8.99 -37.55
N GLU A 347 -11.51 9.92 -36.78
CA GLU A 347 -12.01 11.21 -37.26
C GLU A 347 -13.01 11.10 -38.42
N GLY A 348 -13.88 10.10 -38.37
CA GLY A 348 -14.88 9.84 -39.41
C GLY A 348 -14.38 9.02 -40.61
N SER A 349 -13.11 8.63 -40.64
CA SER A 349 -12.56 7.82 -41.73
C SER A 349 -13.18 6.43 -41.73
N SER A 350 -13.84 6.05 -42.83
CA SER A 350 -14.50 4.77 -43.02
C SER A 350 -15.70 4.53 -42.10
N ASP A 351 -16.23 5.53 -41.39
CA ASP A 351 -17.45 5.31 -40.61
C ASP A 351 -18.62 4.95 -41.54
N GLY A 352 -19.42 3.96 -41.18
CA GLY A 352 -20.48 3.47 -42.06
C GLY A 352 -21.12 2.17 -41.57
N PHE A 353 -21.92 1.56 -42.42
CA PHE A 353 -22.62 0.31 -42.12
C PHE A 353 -21.81 -0.90 -42.57
N TYR A 354 -21.62 -1.85 -41.66
CA TYR A 354 -20.79 -3.03 -41.83
C TYR A 354 -21.54 -4.29 -41.40
N ASP A 355 -21.36 -5.37 -42.14
CA ASP A 355 -21.87 -6.68 -41.74
C ASP A 355 -20.89 -7.31 -40.73
N ILE A 356 -21.26 -7.25 -39.45
CA ILE A 356 -20.51 -7.83 -38.33
C ILE A 356 -20.88 -9.31 -38.11
N SER A 357 -22.05 -9.76 -38.58
CA SER A 357 -22.50 -11.14 -38.37
C SER A 357 -21.59 -12.15 -39.09
N LEU A 358 -21.05 -11.74 -40.24
CA LEU A 358 -20.01 -12.46 -41.00
C LEU A 358 -18.79 -12.88 -40.17
N LEU A 359 -18.46 -12.14 -39.10
CA LEU A 359 -17.26 -12.36 -38.30
C LEU A 359 -17.47 -13.42 -37.21
N ASN A 360 -17.92 -14.62 -37.60
CA ASN A 360 -18.27 -15.71 -36.68
C ASN A 360 -17.05 -16.58 -36.27
N PRO A 361 -16.72 -16.67 -34.96
CA PRO A 361 -15.54 -17.39 -34.45
C PRO A 361 -15.60 -18.90 -34.62
N GLY A 362 -16.79 -19.50 -34.74
CA GLY A 362 -16.95 -20.96 -34.90
C GLY A 362 -16.46 -21.49 -36.26
N SER A 363 -16.16 -20.59 -37.18
CA SER A 363 -15.84 -20.93 -38.56
C SER A 363 -14.38 -20.59 -38.95
N PHE A 364 -13.72 -19.61 -38.32
CA PHE A 364 -12.36 -19.15 -38.71
C PHE A 364 -11.50 -18.61 -37.56
N LYS A 365 -10.19 -18.93 -37.60
CA LYS A 365 -9.21 -18.64 -36.53
C LYS A 365 -8.94 -17.14 -36.29
N PHE A 366 -9.20 -16.28 -37.28
CA PHE A 366 -8.91 -14.85 -37.20
C PHE A 366 -9.99 -14.02 -36.47
N SER A 367 -11.19 -14.57 -36.27
CA SER A 367 -12.34 -13.88 -35.66
C SER A 367 -12.57 -14.18 -34.18
N GLU A 368 -11.68 -14.97 -33.55
CA GLU A 368 -11.81 -15.48 -32.17
C GLU A 368 -11.66 -14.41 -31.08
N GLY A 369 -11.03 -13.27 -31.38
CA GLY A 369 -10.75 -12.20 -30.41
C GLY A 369 -11.68 -11.00 -30.54
N GLN A 370 -12.99 -11.19 -30.36
CA GLN A 370 -13.96 -10.07 -30.35
C GLN A 370 -14.67 -9.98 -29.00
N ASP A 371 -14.75 -8.78 -28.45
CA ASP A 371 -15.48 -8.50 -27.21
C ASP A 371 -16.39 -7.28 -27.39
N MET A 372 -17.39 -7.14 -26.53
CA MET A 372 -18.16 -5.92 -26.42
C MET A 372 -18.41 -5.55 -24.96
N ILE A 373 -18.57 -4.26 -24.67
CA ILE A 373 -19.13 -3.78 -23.40
C ILE A 373 -20.56 -3.31 -23.67
N ILE A 374 -21.51 -3.91 -22.97
CA ILE A 374 -22.95 -3.57 -23.02
C ILE A 374 -23.38 -2.85 -21.75
N GLY A 375 -24.57 -2.23 -21.76
CA GLY A 375 -25.06 -1.46 -20.62
C GLY A 375 -24.26 -0.18 -20.37
N PHE A 376 -23.57 0.32 -21.40
CA PHE A 376 -22.72 1.51 -21.34
C PHE A 376 -23.56 2.79 -21.56
N GLU A 377 -24.48 3.05 -20.64
CA GLU A 377 -25.39 4.21 -20.68
C GLU A 377 -25.30 5.08 -19.43
N GLY A 378 -25.36 6.39 -19.64
CA GLY A 378 -25.48 7.38 -18.58
C GLY A 378 -26.92 7.53 -18.07
N ILE A 379 -27.09 8.44 -17.11
CA ILE A 379 -28.38 8.80 -16.54
C ILE A 379 -29.09 9.75 -17.53
N ARG A 380 -30.32 9.39 -17.93
CA ARG A 380 -31.13 10.18 -18.87
C ARG A 380 -32.19 10.98 -18.13
N GLY A 381 -32.47 12.19 -18.63
CA GLY A 381 -33.51 13.07 -18.09
C GLY A 381 -33.00 14.03 -17.02
N GLU A 382 -33.87 14.95 -16.59
CA GLU A 382 -33.51 15.96 -15.60
C GLU A 382 -33.37 15.34 -14.20
N LEU A 383 -32.43 15.88 -13.41
CA LEU A 383 -32.28 15.52 -12.01
C LEU A 383 -33.46 16.03 -11.20
N VAL A 384 -33.86 15.27 -10.17
CA VAL A 384 -35.04 15.56 -9.35
C VAL A 384 -34.63 15.79 -7.90
N GLU A 385 -35.23 16.80 -7.28
CA GLU A 385 -35.19 17.00 -5.83
C GLU A 385 -36.55 16.56 -5.26
N ASP A 386 -36.56 15.73 -4.22
CA ASP A 386 -37.79 15.15 -3.66
C ASP A 386 -37.84 15.23 -2.14
N THR A 387 -39.05 15.34 -1.59
CA THR A 387 -39.35 15.29 -0.15
C THR A 387 -40.50 14.34 0.11
N VAL A 388 -40.22 13.24 0.80
CA VAL A 388 -41.15 12.13 0.98
C VAL A 388 -41.56 12.02 2.44
N ASN A 389 -42.87 11.93 2.69
CA ASN A 389 -43.43 11.73 4.03
C ASN A 389 -43.88 10.28 4.19
N VAL A 390 -43.19 9.50 5.01
CA VAL A 390 -43.53 8.11 5.31
C VAL A 390 -44.46 8.09 6.52
N SER A 391 -45.73 7.77 6.31
CA SER A 391 -46.71 7.65 7.42
C SER A 391 -46.70 6.27 8.08
N GLU A 392 -46.31 5.24 7.33
CA GLU A 392 -46.21 3.85 7.78
C GLU A 392 -44.81 3.32 7.43
N PRO A 393 -44.03 2.80 8.39
CA PRO A 393 -42.67 2.36 8.13
C PRO A 393 -42.64 1.16 7.16
N GLY A 394 -41.66 1.15 6.27
CA GLY A 394 -41.47 0.17 5.20
C GLY A 394 -42.18 0.49 3.90
N LYS A 395 -42.75 1.69 3.76
CA LYS A 395 -43.54 2.12 2.59
C LYS A 395 -42.83 3.12 1.68
N LEU A 396 -41.58 3.52 1.95
CA LEU A 396 -40.86 4.49 1.14
C LEU A 396 -40.81 4.10 -0.35
N ALA A 397 -40.56 2.83 -0.67
CA ALA A 397 -40.56 2.32 -2.05
C ALA A 397 -41.90 2.52 -2.79
N SER A 398 -43.03 2.58 -2.07
CA SER A 398 -44.34 2.84 -2.67
C SER A 398 -44.65 4.32 -2.86
N LEU A 399 -43.84 5.19 -2.24
CA LEU A 399 -44.00 6.64 -2.27
C LEU A 399 -43.05 7.32 -3.27
N VAL A 400 -41.98 6.64 -3.66
CA VAL A 400 -41.02 7.09 -4.67
C VAL A 400 -41.13 6.19 -5.88
N GLU A 401 -41.39 6.76 -7.06
CA GLU A 401 -41.42 5.99 -8.30
C GLU A 401 -40.03 5.42 -8.60
N ASP A 402 -39.94 4.09 -8.76
CA ASP A 402 -38.67 3.38 -9.02
C ASP A 402 -37.90 3.94 -10.23
N SER A 403 -38.62 4.48 -11.23
CA SER A 403 -38.03 5.10 -12.43
C SER A 403 -37.22 6.36 -12.12
N LEU A 404 -37.42 6.97 -10.95
CA LEU A 404 -36.75 8.19 -10.52
C LEU A 404 -35.49 7.92 -9.69
N TYR A 405 -35.27 6.70 -9.20
CA TYR A 405 -34.19 6.41 -8.23
C TYR A 405 -32.82 6.89 -8.71
N GLU A 406 -32.48 6.65 -9.99
CA GLU A 406 -31.19 7.06 -10.53
C GLU A 406 -31.07 8.58 -10.73
N ARG A 407 -32.20 9.30 -10.82
CA ARG A 407 -32.28 10.74 -11.14
C ARG A 407 -32.46 11.64 -9.92
N ILE A 408 -32.85 11.08 -8.77
CA ILE A 408 -32.96 11.86 -7.54
C ILE A 408 -31.57 12.33 -7.13
N SER A 409 -31.37 13.65 -7.11
CA SER A 409 -30.11 14.29 -6.70
C SER A 409 -30.14 14.75 -5.26
N LYS A 410 -31.32 15.13 -4.75
CA LYS A 410 -31.55 15.48 -3.35
C LYS A 410 -32.82 14.79 -2.85
N LEU A 411 -32.72 14.14 -1.71
CA LEU A 411 -33.83 13.45 -1.08
C LEU A 411 -33.98 13.87 0.38
N LYS A 412 -35.15 14.36 0.76
CA LYS A 412 -35.56 14.48 2.16
C LYS A 412 -36.60 13.41 2.50
N VAL A 413 -36.42 12.70 3.61
CA VAL A 413 -37.38 11.72 4.11
C VAL A 413 -37.83 12.11 5.50
N ASN A 414 -39.15 12.11 5.71
CA ASN A 414 -39.79 12.45 6.98
C ASN A 414 -40.61 11.26 7.50
N GLY A 415 -40.83 11.20 8.81
CA GLY A 415 -41.69 10.20 9.46
C GLY A 415 -40.97 8.89 9.83
N PRO A 416 -41.70 7.89 10.35
CA PRO A 416 -41.11 6.62 10.76
C PRO A 416 -40.56 5.82 9.58
N ILE A 417 -39.28 5.44 9.66
CA ILE A 417 -38.59 4.60 8.69
C ILE A 417 -38.00 3.35 9.36
N ASN A 418 -37.99 2.23 8.65
CA ASN A 418 -37.40 0.97 9.14
C ASN A 418 -36.36 0.39 8.16
N SER A 419 -35.95 -0.86 8.38
CA SER A 419 -34.95 -1.53 7.54
C SER A 419 -35.35 -1.62 6.06
N THR A 420 -36.64 -1.69 5.75
CA THR A 420 -37.12 -1.72 4.36
C THR A 420 -36.98 -0.36 3.69
N ASP A 421 -37.22 0.74 4.41
CA ASP A 421 -37.02 2.08 3.84
C ASP A 421 -35.52 2.40 3.67
N LEU A 422 -34.68 1.97 4.62
CA LEU A 422 -33.22 2.10 4.48
C LEU A 422 -32.70 1.38 3.23
N ARG A 423 -33.29 0.24 2.86
CA ARG A 423 -32.98 -0.45 1.60
C ARG A 423 -33.26 0.46 0.39
N THR A 424 -34.42 1.09 0.34
CA THR A 424 -34.81 2.01 -0.72
C THR A 424 -33.88 3.22 -0.79
N ILE A 425 -33.58 3.82 0.37
CA ILE A 425 -32.62 4.94 0.47
C ILE A 425 -31.25 4.52 -0.09
N ARG A 426 -30.76 3.33 0.28
CA ARG A 426 -29.49 2.80 -0.23
C ARG A 426 -29.52 2.61 -1.75
N GLN A 427 -30.62 2.08 -2.30
CA GLN A 427 -30.77 1.91 -3.74
C GLN A 427 -30.72 3.25 -4.47
N ILE A 428 -31.45 4.26 -4.00
CA ILE A 428 -31.41 5.64 -4.52
C ILE A 428 -29.99 6.21 -4.38
N ALA A 429 -29.28 5.90 -3.30
CA ALA A 429 -27.88 6.29 -3.06
C ALA A 429 -26.84 5.45 -3.83
N GLY A 430 -27.24 4.60 -4.76
CA GLY A 430 -26.35 3.84 -5.65
C GLY A 430 -25.83 2.53 -5.07
N CYS A 431 -26.47 1.99 -4.04
CA CYS A 431 -26.08 0.76 -3.36
C CYS A 431 -27.22 -0.26 -3.35
N GLY A 432 -27.02 -1.36 -4.08
CA GLY A 432 -27.94 -2.49 -4.09
C GLY A 432 -27.97 -3.25 -2.77
N MET A 433 -29.00 -4.07 -2.60
CA MET A 433 -29.18 -4.94 -1.43
C MET A 433 -28.07 -6.00 -1.30
N ASP A 434 -27.47 -6.39 -2.41
CA ASP A 434 -26.33 -7.31 -2.47
C ASP A 434 -24.97 -6.59 -2.30
N GLY A 435 -24.99 -5.26 -2.10
CA GLY A 435 -23.80 -4.42 -2.01
C GLY A 435 -23.21 -4.01 -3.35
N LYS A 436 -23.83 -4.39 -4.49
CA LYS A 436 -23.38 -3.96 -5.81
C LYS A 436 -23.69 -2.50 -6.05
N MET A 437 -22.84 -1.88 -6.85
CA MET A 437 -23.01 -0.48 -7.24
C MET A 437 -24.13 -0.36 -8.29
N LEU A 438 -25.09 0.50 -7.98
CA LEU A 438 -26.16 0.94 -8.87
C LEU A 438 -25.86 2.35 -9.36
N ARG A 439 -26.51 2.77 -10.44
CA ARG A 439 -26.48 4.19 -10.84
C ARG A 439 -27.19 5.03 -9.80
N SER A 440 -26.69 6.23 -9.59
CA SER A 440 -27.27 7.19 -8.68
C SER A 440 -26.82 8.59 -9.03
N SER A 441 -27.70 9.56 -8.79
CA SER A 441 -27.38 10.98 -8.81
C SER A 441 -27.41 11.60 -7.42
N LEU A 442 -27.70 10.83 -6.37
CA LEU A 442 -27.98 11.35 -5.04
C LEU A 442 -26.71 11.92 -4.40
N THR A 443 -26.69 13.23 -4.22
CA THR A 443 -25.61 13.96 -3.56
C THR A 443 -26.00 14.44 -2.17
N GLU A 444 -27.30 14.65 -1.90
CA GLU A 444 -27.77 15.10 -0.60
C GLU A 444 -28.91 14.23 -0.07
N LEU A 445 -28.75 13.74 1.15
CA LEU A 445 -29.77 12.99 1.86
C LEU A 445 -30.07 13.67 3.20
N ASP A 446 -31.33 14.06 3.40
CA ASP A 446 -31.82 14.64 4.64
C ASP A 446 -32.83 13.73 5.34
N LEU A 447 -32.42 13.15 6.47
CA LEU A 447 -33.27 12.32 7.33
C LEU A 447 -33.60 13.01 8.65
N GLY A 448 -33.36 14.32 8.79
CA GLY A 448 -33.45 15.02 10.08
C GLY A 448 -34.82 14.97 10.73
N ASP A 449 -35.88 14.82 9.94
CA ASP A 449 -37.28 14.70 10.40
C ASP A 449 -37.82 13.26 10.23
N ALA A 450 -36.95 12.29 9.95
CA ALA A 450 -37.27 10.87 10.02
C ALA A 450 -37.05 10.32 11.44
N GLU A 451 -37.68 9.19 11.75
CA GLU A 451 -37.44 8.43 12.98
C GLU A 451 -37.16 6.97 12.61
N LEU A 452 -36.00 6.44 12.99
CA LEU A 452 -35.71 5.01 12.82
C LEU A 452 -36.47 4.17 13.84
N VAL A 453 -37.34 3.29 13.36
CA VAL A 453 -38.13 2.34 14.14
C VAL A 453 -37.76 0.90 13.80
N GLU A 454 -38.10 -0.03 14.69
CA GLU A 454 -37.82 -1.45 14.50
C GLU A 454 -38.66 -2.08 13.37
N GLY A 455 -38.14 -3.17 12.80
CA GLY A 455 -38.83 -4.00 11.82
C GLY A 455 -38.39 -3.79 10.37
N GLY A 456 -39.16 -4.40 9.46
CA GLY A 456 -38.89 -4.43 8.03
C GLY A 456 -37.90 -5.52 7.62
N GLU A 457 -37.81 -5.73 6.31
CA GLU A 457 -36.90 -6.66 5.66
C GLU A 457 -35.44 -6.12 5.63
N PRO A 458 -34.40 -6.98 5.62
CA PRO A 458 -32.99 -6.57 5.74
C PRO A 458 -32.47 -5.66 4.60
N TYR A 459 -31.92 -4.48 4.91
CA TYR A 459 -31.43 -3.53 3.89
C TYR A 459 -30.16 -3.98 3.14
N LEU A 460 -29.47 -5.01 3.62
CA LEU A 460 -28.28 -5.60 3.01
C LEU A 460 -28.26 -7.12 3.22
N THR A 461 -27.97 -7.91 2.18
CA THR A 461 -28.00 -9.38 2.19
C THR A 461 -26.68 -10.05 1.78
N GLY A 462 -25.60 -9.28 1.62
CA GLY A 462 -24.30 -9.75 1.11
C GLY A 462 -23.29 -10.30 2.13
N GLY A 463 -23.64 -10.42 3.41
CA GLY A 463 -22.78 -10.96 4.47
C GLY A 463 -23.55 -11.91 5.39
N ILE A 464 -22.84 -12.74 6.16
CA ILE A 464 -23.37 -13.83 7.02
C ILE A 464 -24.43 -13.35 8.05
N ARG A 465 -24.69 -12.04 8.17
CA ARG A 465 -25.66 -11.44 9.11
C ARG A 465 -26.76 -10.67 8.38
N LYS A 466 -28.02 -11.02 8.65
CA LYS A 466 -29.17 -10.17 8.34
C LYS A 466 -29.13 -8.97 9.29
N LEU A 467 -28.93 -7.77 8.77
CA LEU A 467 -28.93 -6.54 9.55
C LEU A 467 -30.36 -5.97 9.55
N ALA A 468 -31.00 -5.94 10.71
CA ALA A 468 -32.26 -5.25 10.94
C ALA A 468 -31.97 -4.11 11.92
N GLY A 469 -32.43 -2.90 11.60
CA GLY A 469 -32.21 -1.72 12.44
C GLY A 469 -32.90 -1.84 13.79
N LYS A 470 -32.26 -1.33 14.84
CA LYS A 470 -32.92 -1.06 16.12
C LYS A 470 -33.54 0.33 16.11
N LYS A 471 -34.53 0.56 16.97
CA LYS A 471 -35.07 1.91 17.17
C LYS A 471 -33.93 2.88 17.50
N HIS A 472 -33.90 4.02 16.83
CA HIS A 472 -32.95 5.12 17.06
C HIS A 472 -31.46 4.80 16.80
N GLU A 473 -31.14 3.64 16.23
CA GLU A 473 -29.78 3.23 15.86
C GLU A 473 -29.57 3.34 14.35
N ILE A 474 -28.48 3.98 13.90
CA ILE A 474 -27.99 3.84 12.52
C ILE A 474 -27.24 2.52 12.42
N PRO A 475 -27.76 1.52 11.70
CA PRO A 475 -27.23 0.16 11.78
C PRO A 475 -25.97 -0.02 10.94
N GLU A 476 -25.27 -1.15 11.17
CA GLU A 476 -23.98 -1.45 10.56
C GLU A 476 -24.05 -1.29 9.03
N LYS A 477 -23.12 -0.55 8.43
CA LYS A 477 -23.10 -0.30 6.98
C LYS A 477 -24.34 0.37 6.37
N ALA A 478 -25.19 1.06 7.14
CA ALA A 478 -26.40 1.72 6.62
C ALA A 478 -26.16 2.57 5.36
N PHE A 479 -25.08 3.37 5.32
CA PHE A 479 -24.69 4.17 4.16
C PHE A 479 -23.34 3.74 3.57
N TYR A 480 -22.87 2.54 3.91
CA TYR A 480 -21.60 2.05 3.40
C TYR A 480 -21.64 1.93 1.87
N GLY A 481 -20.63 2.51 1.23
CA GLY A 481 -20.48 2.48 -0.23
C GLY A 481 -21.34 3.48 -0.99
N CYS A 482 -22.09 4.36 -0.32
CA CYS A 482 -22.84 5.45 -0.95
C CYS A 482 -21.88 6.55 -1.46
N ARG A 483 -21.10 6.22 -2.49
CA ARG A 483 -19.92 6.95 -2.97
C ARG A 483 -20.20 8.35 -3.53
N ARG A 484 -21.47 8.68 -3.82
CA ARG A 484 -21.87 9.97 -4.40
C ARG A 484 -22.45 10.96 -3.40
N LEU A 485 -22.75 10.55 -2.16
CA LEU A 485 -23.27 11.46 -1.15
C LEU A 485 -22.20 12.47 -0.72
N HIS A 486 -22.53 13.76 -0.85
CA HIS A 486 -21.74 14.91 -0.39
C HIS A 486 -22.27 15.43 0.95
N ARG A 487 -23.58 15.34 1.19
CA ARG A 487 -24.24 15.78 2.42
C ARG A 487 -25.17 14.71 2.98
N LEU A 488 -25.07 14.46 4.28
CA LEU A 488 -25.95 13.56 5.01
C LEU A 488 -26.45 14.22 6.30
N VAL A 489 -27.77 14.25 6.50
CA VAL A 489 -28.38 14.59 7.79
C VAL A 489 -28.98 13.33 8.38
N LEU A 490 -28.53 12.94 9.58
CA LEU A 490 -29.10 11.81 10.29
C LEU A 490 -30.38 12.21 11.06
N PRO A 491 -31.28 11.26 11.34
CA PRO A 491 -32.44 11.47 12.22
C PRO A 491 -32.06 12.16 13.53
N LYS A 492 -32.80 13.20 13.93
CA LYS A 492 -32.57 13.89 15.22
C LYS A 492 -32.67 12.96 16.43
N THR A 493 -33.37 11.84 16.28
CA THR A 493 -33.55 10.82 17.32
C THR A 493 -32.40 9.81 17.39
N THR A 494 -31.33 9.93 16.61
CA THR A 494 -30.25 8.93 16.60
C THR A 494 -29.46 8.91 17.92
N THR A 495 -29.56 7.81 18.67
CA THR A 495 -28.84 7.59 19.93
C THR A 495 -27.67 6.63 19.79
N ALA A 496 -27.60 5.84 18.72
CA ALA A 496 -26.52 4.89 18.46
C ALA A 496 -26.13 4.82 16.97
N ILE A 497 -24.85 4.55 16.69
CA ILE A 497 -24.32 4.40 15.33
C ILE A 497 -23.34 3.22 15.30
N ALA A 498 -23.65 2.21 14.49
CA ALA A 498 -22.86 0.99 14.39
C ALA A 498 -21.69 1.09 13.38
N ASP A 499 -20.79 0.10 13.42
CA ASP A 499 -19.60 0.01 12.58
C ASP A 499 -19.89 0.21 11.09
N GLY A 500 -19.04 0.98 10.42
CA GLY A 500 -19.13 1.21 8.97
C GLY A 500 -20.41 1.89 8.47
N ALA A 501 -21.32 2.33 9.36
CA ALA A 501 -22.53 3.05 8.98
C ALA A 501 -22.26 4.23 8.03
N LEU A 502 -21.12 4.91 8.24
CA LEU A 502 -20.64 6.07 7.49
C LEU A 502 -19.34 5.78 6.69
N GLY A 503 -18.95 4.50 6.59
CA GLY A 503 -17.69 4.10 5.94
C GLY A 503 -17.81 4.05 4.41
N GLY A 504 -16.70 4.23 3.70
CA GLY A 504 -16.69 4.06 2.24
C GLY A 504 -17.50 5.11 1.47
N MET A 505 -17.63 6.31 2.03
CA MET A 505 -18.32 7.46 1.45
C MET A 505 -17.31 8.58 1.06
N PRO A 506 -16.38 8.34 0.11
CA PRO A 506 -15.22 9.21 -0.13
C PRO A 506 -15.54 10.66 -0.51
N ARG A 507 -16.79 10.98 -0.84
CA ARG A 507 -17.25 12.31 -1.24
C ARG A 507 -18.04 13.05 -0.18
N LEU A 508 -18.26 12.45 0.99
CA LEU A 508 -18.99 13.11 2.05
C LEU A 508 -18.18 14.34 2.49
N GLU A 509 -18.75 15.52 2.29
CA GLU A 509 -18.18 16.82 2.65
C GLU A 509 -18.78 17.35 3.95
N SER A 510 -20.03 16.98 4.25
CA SER A 510 -20.72 17.38 5.47
C SER A 510 -21.65 16.31 6.00
N VAL A 511 -21.66 16.14 7.32
CA VAL A 511 -22.61 15.29 8.02
C VAL A 511 -23.20 16.03 9.22
N SER A 512 -24.50 15.89 9.42
CA SER A 512 -25.18 16.33 10.64
C SER A 512 -25.53 15.09 11.45
N ILE A 513 -24.79 14.89 12.54
CA ILE A 513 -24.99 13.83 13.52
C ILE A 513 -25.55 14.47 14.80
N PRO A 514 -26.65 13.96 15.38
CA PRO A 514 -27.16 14.45 16.65
C PRO A 514 -26.12 14.35 17.76
N THR A 515 -26.21 15.24 18.74
CA THR A 515 -25.40 15.20 19.96
C THR A 515 -26.31 15.33 21.17
N GLY A 516 -25.94 14.68 22.27
CA GLY A 516 -26.72 14.70 23.50
C GLY A 516 -26.24 13.68 24.51
N ASP A 517 -26.75 13.79 25.74
CA ASP A 517 -26.39 12.88 26.83
C ASP A 517 -26.85 11.44 26.55
N ASP A 518 -27.97 11.29 25.85
CA ASP A 518 -28.58 10.00 25.47
C ASP A 518 -27.85 9.26 24.34
N CYS A 519 -26.89 9.91 23.66
CA CYS A 519 -26.09 9.27 22.62
C CYS A 519 -24.99 8.39 23.24
N ASP A 520 -24.80 7.17 22.71
CA ASP A 520 -23.74 6.24 23.12
C ASP A 520 -22.37 6.54 22.46
N TYR A 521 -22.30 7.63 21.70
CA TYR A 521 -21.15 8.11 20.96
C TYR A 521 -20.83 9.57 21.29
N VAL A 522 -19.64 10.00 20.86
CA VAL A 522 -19.22 11.40 20.84
C VAL A 522 -18.79 11.75 19.41
N PHE A 523 -19.34 12.84 18.86
CA PHE A 523 -18.93 13.37 17.57
C PHE A 523 -18.26 14.73 17.76
N ASP A 524 -17.01 14.85 17.32
CA ASP A 524 -16.21 16.09 17.46
C ASP A 524 -16.16 16.94 16.18
N GLY A 525 -16.98 16.59 15.18
CA GLY A 525 -16.97 17.20 13.86
C GLY A 525 -16.01 16.53 12.84
N LYS A 526 -15.10 15.67 13.28
CA LYS A 526 -14.13 14.97 12.42
C LYS A 526 -14.16 13.45 12.58
N MET A 527 -14.49 12.97 13.77
CA MET A 527 -14.57 11.56 14.09
C MET A 527 -15.70 11.28 15.08
N LEU A 528 -16.17 10.05 15.01
CA LEU A 528 -17.15 9.43 15.88
C LEU A 528 -16.42 8.47 16.81
N LEU A 529 -16.54 8.69 18.11
CA LEU A 529 -15.92 7.93 19.18
C LEU A 529 -17.00 7.24 20.02
N THR A 530 -16.62 6.20 20.76
CA THR A 530 -17.45 5.69 21.86
C THR A 530 -17.64 6.76 22.95
N LYS A 531 -18.70 6.64 23.77
CA LYS A 531 -19.01 7.61 24.85
C LYS A 531 -17.84 7.86 25.82
N ASP A 532 -17.06 6.83 26.11
CA ASP A 532 -15.88 6.89 26.98
C ASP A 532 -14.62 7.43 26.26
N MET A 533 -14.72 7.71 24.96
CA MET A 533 -13.65 8.21 24.08
C MET A 533 -12.41 7.29 24.02
N THR A 534 -12.59 5.97 24.19
CA THR A 534 -11.50 4.99 24.12
C THR A 534 -11.41 4.26 22.79
N GLU A 535 -12.45 4.33 21.93
CA GLU A 535 -12.47 3.66 20.63
C GLU A 535 -12.96 4.59 19.52
N ILE A 536 -12.36 4.47 18.32
CA ILE A 536 -12.82 5.15 17.10
C ILE A 536 -13.86 4.27 16.41
N ILE A 537 -15.08 4.78 16.26
CA ILE A 537 -16.14 4.16 15.47
C ILE A 537 -15.98 4.50 13.99
N SER A 538 -15.80 5.78 13.66
CA SER A 538 -15.65 6.24 12.28
C SER A 538 -14.93 7.59 12.20
N VAL A 539 -14.10 7.77 11.20
CA VAL A 539 -13.45 9.03 10.84
C VAL A 539 -14.08 9.53 9.56
N MET A 540 -14.43 10.80 9.54
CA MET A 540 -15.11 11.39 8.40
C MET A 540 -14.15 11.55 7.21
N PRO A 541 -14.57 11.25 5.99
CA PRO A 541 -13.67 11.17 4.83
C PRO A 541 -13.21 12.54 4.32
N TYR A 542 -13.87 13.63 4.73
CA TYR A 542 -13.45 15.01 4.46
C TYR A 542 -12.21 15.46 5.24
N ASN A 543 -11.58 14.60 6.05
CA ASN A 543 -10.27 14.89 6.62
C ASN A 543 -9.20 14.81 5.51
N SER A 544 -8.54 15.94 5.22
CA SER A 544 -7.68 16.13 4.05
C SER A 544 -6.16 16.07 4.31
N ASP A 545 -5.71 15.95 5.57
CA ASP A 545 -4.31 16.14 5.98
C ASP A 545 -3.85 15.11 7.02
N ASP A 546 -2.70 15.36 7.66
CA ASP A 546 -2.19 14.62 8.82
C ASP A 546 -3.27 14.42 9.90
N PHE A 547 -3.66 13.17 10.14
CA PHE A 547 -4.60 12.81 11.19
C PHE A 547 -3.87 12.17 12.38
N ALA A 548 -3.98 12.76 13.56
CA ALA A 548 -3.39 12.24 14.79
C ALA A 548 -4.47 11.67 15.72
N VAL A 549 -4.39 10.37 15.97
CA VAL A 549 -5.29 9.66 16.89
C VAL A 549 -4.89 9.98 18.34
N GLY A 550 -5.87 10.32 19.18
CA GLY A 550 -5.65 10.72 20.57
C GLY A 550 -5.07 9.60 21.45
N LYS A 551 -4.22 9.96 22.43
CA LYS A 551 -3.46 9.01 23.26
C LYS A 551 -4.30 8.02 24.08
N GLY A 552 -5.60 8.27 24.28
CA GLY A 552 -6.51 7.36 25.00
C GLY A 552 -7.11 6.26 24.14
N ILE A 553 -6.95 6.31 22.80
CA ILE A 553 -7.60 5.37 21.90
C ILE A 553 -6.91 4.01 21.92
N THR A 554 -7.68 2.98 22.22
CA THR A 554 -7.23 1.58 22.33
C THR A 554 -7.65 0.72 21.13
N LYS A 555 -8.71 1.11 20.42
CA LYS A 555 -9.27 0.35 19.30
C LYS A 555 -9.80 1.24 18.19
N ILE A 556 -9.60 0.80 16.95
CA ILE A 556 -10.25 1.33 15.76
C ILE A 556 -11.24 0.27 15.29
N HIS A 557 -12.53 0.62 15.19
CA HIS A 557 -13.60 -0.28 14.79
C HIS A 557 -13.48 -0.72 13.31
N ASN A 558 -14.32 -1.67 12.92
CA ASN A 558 -14.42 -2.07 11.52
C ASN A 558 -14.80 -0.84 10.67
N TYR A 559 -14.15 -0.68 9.52
CA TYR A 559 -14.36 0.44 8.60
C TYR A 559 -14.04 1.84 9.18
N GLY A 560 -13.30 1.94 10.30
CA GLY A 560 -13.11 3.19 11.03
C GLY A 560 -12.53 4.35 10.23
N PHE A 561 -11.65 4.11 9.26
CA PHE A 561 -11.10 5.10 8.31
C PHE A 561 -11.50 4.78 6.85
N ALA A 562 -12.50 3.92 6.64
CA ALA A 562 -12.84 3.46 5.31
C ALA A 562 -13.35 4.62 4.44
N GLY A 563 -12.76 4.79 3.26
CA GLY A 563 -13.10 5.87 2.32
C GLY A 563 -12.48 7.22 2.65
N CYS A 564 -11.56 7.32 3.63
CA CYS A 564 -10.76 8.54 3.87
C CYS A 564 -9.73 8.77 2.75
N GLY A 565 -10.20 8.99 1.52
CA GLY A 565 -9.39 9.01 0.29
C GLY A 565 -8.37 10.14 0.22
N ASN A 566 -8.61 11.25 0.93
CA ASN A 566 -7.72 12.41 0.97
C ASN A 566 -6.67 12.33 2.09
N LEU A 567 -6.77 11.35 3.00
CA LEU A 567 -5.87 11.22 4.13
C LEU A 567 -4.46 10.82 3.67
N THR A 568 -3.47 11.69 3.87
CA THR A 568 -2.07 11.45 3.45
C THR A 568 -1.21 10.82 4.54
N LYS A 569 -1.55 11.05 5.82
CA LYS A 569 -0.81 10.49 6.95
C LYS A 569 -1.69 10.24 8.15
N VAL A 570 -1.50 9.10 8.80
CA VAL A 570 -2.12 8.78 10.09
C VAL A 570 -1.06 8.54 11.16
N THR A 571 -1.28 9.11 12.34
CA THR A 571 -0.46 8.90 13.54
C THR A 571 -1.26 8.18 14.60
N LEU A 572 -0.87 6.94 14.91
CA LEU A 572 -1.52 6.06 15.88
C LEU A 572 -0.74 6.05 17.20
N PRO A 573 -1.38 6.26 18.37
CA PRO A 573 -0.71 6.33 19.66
C PRO A 573 -0.22 4.95 20.12
N ALA A 574 0.56 4.93 21.21
CA ALA A 574 1.11 3.70 21.77
C ALA A 574 0.05 2.74 22.36
N THR A 575 -1.15 3.27 22.62
CA THR A 575 -2.28 2.61 23.27
C THR A 575 -3.16 1.81 22.31
N VAL A 576 -3.08 2.04 21.00
CA VAL A 576 -3.86 1.27 20.02
C VAL A 576 -3.43 -0.19 20.05
N ALA A 577 -4.32 -1.06 20.52
CA ALA A 577 -4.13 -2.48 20.66
C ALA A 577 -4.76 -3.28 19.51
N SER A 578 -5.80 -2.75 18.86
CA SER A 578 -6.50 -3.44 17.77
C SER A 578 -7.06 -2.51 16.71
N ILE A 579 -7.07 -2.99 15.46
CA ILE A 579 -7.60 -2.30 14.28
C ILE A 579 -8.53 -3.27 13.53
N GLY A 580 -9.80 -2.90 13.40
CA GLY A 580 -10.87 -3.74 12.86
C GLY A 580 -10.78 -4.06 11.37
N ASP A 581 -11.72 -4.89 10.90
CA ASP A 581 -11.85 -5.32 9.51
C ASP A 581 -11.98 -4.10 8.57
N GLU A 582 -11.23 -4.11 7.47
CA GLU A 582 -11.27 -3.08 6.41
C GLU A 582 -11.13 -1.63 6.93
N ALA A 583 -10.51 -1.44 8.10
CA ALA A 583 -10.51 -0.13 8.76
C ALA A 583 -9.88 0.98 7.91
N PHE A 584 -8.91 0.71 7.04
CA PHE A 584 -8.28 1.70 6.15
C PHE A 584 -8.60 1.45 4.67
N ALA A 585 -9.67 0.70 4.36
CA ALA A 585 -10.09 0.42 2.99
C ALA A 585 -10.37 1.73 2.21
N GLY A 586 -9.82 1.86 1.01
CA GLY A 586 -10.03 3.04 0.16
C GLY A 586 -9.36 4.35 0.62
N ALA A 587 -8.45 4.32 1.60
CA ALA A 587 -7.62 5.48 1.99
C ALA A 587 -6.47 5.73 0.98
N ASN A 588 -6.81 5.94 -0.29
CA ASN A 588 -5.92 5.78 -1.43
C ASN A 588 -4.72 6.76 -1.49
N SER A 589 -4.80 7.92 -0.83
CA SER A 589 -3.71 8.90 -0.75
C SER A 589 -2.75 8.68 0.42
N LEU A 590 -2.97 7.65 1.25
CA LEU A 590 -2.17 7.43 2.46
C LEU A 590 -0.73 7.10 2.08
N ALA A 591 0.21 7.96 2.49
CA ALA A 591 1.63 7.83 2.20
C ALA A 591 2.45 7.46 3.44
N VAL A 592 1.98 7.82 4.64
CA VAL A 592 2.69 7.57 5.90
C VAL A 592 1.74 7.03 6.97
N ILE A 593 2.12 5.93 7.59
CA ILE A 593 1.52 5.45 8.84
C ILE A 593 2.60 5.56 9.90
N ARG A 594 2.41 6.43 10.89
CA ARG A 594 3.28 6.48 12.08
C ARG A 594 2.57 5.81 13.23
N ILE A 595 3.19 4.79 13.82
CA ILE A 595 2.63 4.08 14.97
C ILE A 595 3.57 4.12 16.15
N TYR A 596 3.05 4.49 17.32
CA TYR A 596 3.81 4.61 18.56
C TYR A 596 3.82 3.31 19.39
N ALA A 597 3.04 2.30 19.00
CA ALA A 597 2.89 1.05 19.73
C ALA A 597 4.14 0.15 19.59
N LYS A 598 4.76 -0.22 20.72
CA LYS A 598 5.86 -1.19 20.76
C LYS A 598 5.37 -2.63 20.58
N SER A 599 4.20 -2.94 21.13
CA SER A 599 3.46 -4.17 20.84
C SER A 599 2.69 -3.99 19.55
N VAL A 600 2.81 -4.96 18.62
CA VAL A 600 2.16 -4.86 17.31
C VAL A 600 0.64 -4.96 17.48
N PRO A 601 -0.16 -3.98 17.04
CA PRO A 601 -1.61 -4.06 17.15
C PRO A 601 -2.17 -5.23 16.36
N ALA A 602 -3.19 -5.88 16.91
CA ALA A 602 -3.95 -6.91 16.22
C ALA A 602 -4.71 -6.30 15.04
N LEU A 603 -4.66 -6.96 13.88
CA LEU A 603 -5.36 -6.54 12.67
C LEU A 603 -6.53 -7.46 12.38
N GLY A 604 -7.67 -6.88 12.02
CA GLY A 604 -8.78 -7.58 11.40
C GLY A 604 -8.45 -8.06 9.97
N ARG A 605 -9.48 -8.52 9.27
CA ARG A 605 -9.40 -8.95 7.87
C ARG A 605 -9.30 -7.72 6.96
N SER A 606 -8.43 -7.80 5.96
CA SER A 606 -8.33 -6.80 4.88
C SER A 606 -8.23 -5.34 5.33
N VAL A 607 -7.68 -5.06 6.52
CA VAL A 607 -7.50 -3.70 7.09
C VAL A 607 -7.02 -2.68 6.08
N PHE A 608 -6.06 -3.05 5.22
CA PHE A 608 -5.44 -2.17 4.24
C PHE A 608 -5.81 -2.56 2.80
N SER A 609 -7.05 -3.01 2.56
CA SER A 609 -7.53 -3.25 1.19
C SER A 609 -7.37 -1.99 0.33
N ASP A 610 -7.16 -2.20 -0.97
CA ASP A 610 -7.02 -1.13 -1.97
C ASP A 610 -5.76 -0.26 -1.84
N LEU A 611 -4.96 -0.41 -0.77
CA LEU A 611 -3.73 0.33 -0.57
C LEU A 611 -2.52 -0.35 -1.22
N ASN A 612 -1.68 0.44 -1.91
CA ASN A 612 -0.35 0.02 -2.34
C ASN A 612 0.65 0.11 -1.17
N ARG A 613 0.64 -0.91 -0.30
CA ARG A 613 1.42 -0.98 0.95
C ARG A 613 2.93 -0.83 0.77
N GLU A 614 3.49 -1.26 -0.36
CA GLU A 614 4.93 -1.11 -0.65
C GLU A 614 5.35 0.36 -0.81
N SER A 615 4.44 1.21 -1.29
CA SER A 615 4.68 2.64 -1.43
C SER A 615 4.49 3.44 -0.14
N ILE A 616 3.84 2.84 0.87
CA ILE A 616 3.51 3.51 2.13
C ILE A 616 4.64 3.32 3.15
N LYS A 617 5.11 4.43 3.72
CA LYS A 617 6.12 4.42 4.78
C LYS A 617 5.45 4.09 6.11
N LEU A 618 5.71 2.90 6.64
CA LEU A 618 5.32 2.53 8.00
C LEU A 618 6.45 2.88 8.97
N GLN A 619 6.23 3.91 9.78
CA GLN A 619 7.15 4.34 10.81
C GLN A 619 6.80 3.66 12.13
N VAL A 620 7.71 2.80 12.64
CA VAL A 620 7.54 2.03 13.88
C VAL A 620 8.63 2.37 14.92
N PRO A 621 8.41 2.18 16.23
CA PRO A 621 9.42 2.51 17.23
C PRO A 621 10.72 1.72 17.03
N SER A 622 11.86 2.33 17.37
CA SER A 622 13.17 1.68 17.30
C SER A 622 13.21 0.32 18.02
N GLY A 623 13.81 -0.68 17.38
CA GLY A 623 13.92 -2.05 17.89
C GLY A 623 12.70 -2.93 17.60
N THR A 624 11.65 -2.42 16.94
CA THR A 624 10.41 -3.17 16.68
C THR A 624 10.24 -3.62 15.22
N LYS A 625 11.14 -3.24 14.29
CA LYS A 625 11.02 -3.58 12.86
C LYS A 625 10.82 -5.07 12.60
N THR A 626 11.59 -5.92 13.29
CA THR A 626 11.48 -7.39 13.15
C THR A 626 10.14 -7.91 13.66
N LEU A 627 9.54 -7.27 14.68
CA LEU A 627 8.22 -7.63 15.19
C LEU A 627 7.14 -7.33 14.14
N TYR A 628 7.17 -6.13 13.55
CA TYR A 628 6.20 -5.76 12.51
C TYR A 628 6.39 -6.57 11.22
N LYS A 629 7.63 -6.90 10.82
CA LYS A 629 7.91 -7.73 9.63
C LYS A 629 7.42 -9.17 9.71
N ARG A 630 7.07 -9.68 10.89
CA ARG A 630 6.50 -11.03 11.06
C ARG A 630 5.00 -11.04 11.38
N SER A 631 4.34 -9.88 11.41
CA SER A 631 2.97 -9.75 11.91
C SER A 631 1.98 -9.39 10.81
N GLY A 632 1.02 -10.28 10.56
CA GLY A 632 -0.18 -10.02 9.73
C GLY A 632 0.10 -9.30 8.42
N GLN A 633 -0.70 -8.26 8.15
CA GLN A 633 -0.58 -7.39 6.98
C GLN A 633 0.52 -6.32 7.13
N TRP A 634 1.04 -6.07 8.34
CA TRP A 634 2.09 -5.07 8.59
C TRP A 634 3.39 -5.37 7.85
N LYS A 635 3.67 -6.65 7.61
CA LYS A 635 4.88 -7.12 6.93
C LYS A 635 5.02 -6.56 5.50
N ASP A 636 3.91 -6.22 4.87
CA ASP A 636 3.83 -5.82 3.46
C ASP A 636 4.20 -4.33 3.23
N PHE A 637 4.51 -3.58 4.29
CA PHE A 637 4.88 -2.16 4.21
C PHE A 637 6.39 -1.89 4.05
N ASN A 638 6.72 -0.68 3.60
CA ASN A 638 8.07 -0.10 3.72
C ASN A 638 8.33 0.37 5.16
N ILE A 639 8.88 -0.54 5.99
CA ILE A 639 9.05 -0.32 7.43
C ILE A 639 10.36 0.41 7.74
N VAL A 640 10.22 1.58 8.36
CA VAL A 640 11.31 2.43 8.86
C VAL A 640 11.17 2.59 10.36
N GLU A 641 12.27 2.43 11.09
CA GLU A 641 12.27 2.67 12.53
C GLU A 641 12.45 4.16 12.83
N PHE A 642 11.81 4.64 13.88
CA PHE A 642 11.96 6.01 14.39
C PHE A 642 12.05 6.03 15.91
N GLY A 643 12.45 7.17 16.46
CA GLY A 643 12.68 7.37 17.88
C GLY A 643 14.14 7.19 18.27
N THR A 644 14.42 7.47 19.55
CA THR A 644 15.77 7.69 20.03
C THR A 644 16.05 6.86 21.26
N THR A 645 17.17 6.14 21.28
CA THR A 645 17.70 5.50 22.48
C THR A 645 18.87 6.29 23.02
N ILE A 646 18.78 6.71 24.27
CA ILE A 646 19.88 7.31 25.04
C ILE A 646 20.40 6.26 26.00
N LYS A 647 21.61 5.78 25.74
CA LYS A 647 22.30 4.77 26.54
C LYS A 647 23.46 5.38 27.30
N VAL A 648 23.50 5.20 28.61
CA VAL A 648 24.63 5.63 29.44
C VAL A 648 25.84 4.75 29.15
N ARG A 649 27.01 5.37 29.04
CA ARG A 649 28.28 4.64 28.87
C ARG A 649 28.70 4.03 30.20
N ASN A 650 29.11 2.76 30.15
CA ASN A 650 29.81 2.16 31.28
C ASN A 650 31.14 2.87 31.49
N THR A 651 31.54 3.00 32.75
CA THR A 651 32.81 3.64 33.12
C THR A 651 33.38 2.99 34.37
N THR A 652 34.63 3.29 34.68
CA THR A 652 35.38 2.66 35.75
C THR A 652 36.13 3.71 36.56
N ARG A 653 36.26 3.48 37.86
CA ARG A 653 37.19 4.22 38.73
C ARG A 653 37.84 3.26 39.72
N THR A 654 38.92 3.70 40.35
CA THR A 654 39.48 3.02 41.52
C THR A 654 38.78 3.48 42.80
N TYR A 655 38.77 2.60 43.81
CA TYR A 655 38.30 2.91 45.16
C TYR A 655 39.01 4.17 45.69
N GLY A 656 38.26 5.06 46.36
CA GLY A 656 38.79 6.34 46.84
C GLY A 656 38.85 7.48 45.83
N SER A 657 38.76 7.19 44.53
CA SER A 657 38.70 8.24 43.51
C SER A 657 37.28 8.79 43.34
N GLU A 658 37.19 10.06 42.93
CA GLU A 658 35.94 10.70 42.51
C GLU A 658 35.29 9.98 41.32
N ASN A 659 33.96 10.13 41.21
CA ASN A 659 33.25 9.62 40.04
C ASN A 659 33.71 10.33 38.77
N PRO A 660 34.01 9.60 37.68
CA PRO A 660 34.33 10.22 36.40
C PRO A 660 33.12 10.96 35.85
N LYS A 661 33.35 11.92 34.95
CA LYS A 661 32.26 12.61 34.25
C LYS A 661 31.41 11.59 33.49
N LEU A 662 30.15 11.45 33.91
CA LEU A 662 29.21 10.51 33.32
C LEU A 662 28.86 10.92 31.89
N GLY A 663 28.87 9.95 30.97
CA GLY A 663 28.62 10.17 29.55
C GLY A 663 27.55 9.24 29.00
N TRP A 664 26.97 9.62 27.87
CA TRP A 664 25.91 8.87 27.19
C TRP A 664 26.15 8.82 25.68
N GLN A 665 25.41 7.95 25.00
CA GLN A 665 25.34 7.81 23.54
C GLN A 665 23.90 7.87 23.09
N MET A 666 23.67 8.52 21.96
CA MET A 666 22.37 8.58 21.29
C MET A 666 22.41 7.73 20.02
N ARG A 667 21.35 6.95 19.80
CA ARG A 667 21.12 6.20 18.59
C ARG A 667 19.68 6.41 18.14
N GLY A 668 19.48 6.75 16.86
CA GLY A 668 18.17 7.05 16.30
C GLY A 668 18.04 8.53 15.94
N ASP A 669 16.83 9.06 16.03
CA ASP A 669 16.53 10.45 15.67
C ASP A 669 17.19 11.44 16.64
N TYR A 670 17.49 12.64 16.15
CA TYR A 670 17.99 13.73 17.01
C TYR A 670 16.88 14.18 17.97
N VAL A 671 17.23 14.50 19.21
CA VAL A 671 16.33 15.05 20.23
C VAL A 671 16.90 16.33 20.82
N GLU A 672 16.05 17.32 21.04
CA GLU A 672 16.43 18.59 21.63
C GLU A 672 16.46 18.48 23.17
N GLY A 673 17.62 18.78 23.78
CA GLY A 673 17.80 18.77 25.24
C GLY A 673 18.89 17.82 25.72
N LEU A 674 19.06 17.74 27.05
CA LEU A 674 20.07 16.90 27.69
C LEU A 674 19.41 15.95 28.72
N PRO A 675 19.82 14.68 28.76
CA PRO A 675 19.40 13.75 29.80
C PRO A 675 20.09 14.08 31.13
N VAL A 676 19.48 13.67 32.24
CA VAL A 676 20.09 13.76 33.58
C VAL A 676 20.62 12.39 33.97
N LEU A 677 21.91 12.33 34.33
CA LEU A 677 22.59 11.12 34.77
C LEU A 677 22.87 11.18 36.27
N THR A 678 22.57 10.11 37.01
CA THR A 678 22.86 10.00 38.44
C THR A 678 23.52 8.66 38.77
N CYS A 679 24.39 8.67 39.77
CA CYS A 679 24.98 7.46 40.33
C CYS A 679 25.16 7.66 41.83
N GLU A 680 24.67 6.71 42.63
CA GLU A 680 24.72 6.79 44.10
C GLU A 680 26.12 6.48 44.66
N ALA A 681 27.02 5.94 43.84
CA ALA A 681 28.37 5.63 44.27
C ALA A 681 29.13 6.90 44.67
N THR A 682 29.83 6.86 45.80
CA THR A 682 30.71 7.93 46.31
C THR A 682 32.16 7.42 46.35
N PRO A 683 33.18 8.26 46.55
CA PRO A 683 34.57 7.77 46.69
C PRO A 683 34.75 6.62 47.70
N ALA A 684 33.92 6.58 48.75
CA ALA A 684 33.88 5.54 49.79
C ALA A 684 33.06 4.29 49.43
N SER A 685 32.35 4.27 48.30
CA SER A 685 31.59 3.08 47.88
C SER A 685 32.55 1.90 47.60
N PRO A 686 32.30 0.71 48.18
CA PRO A 686 33.15 -0.46 48.02
C PRO A 686 33.37 -0.89 46.56
N VAL A 687 34.39 -1.71 46.33
CA VAL A 687 34.63 -2.34 45.03
C VAL A 687 33.41 -3.14 44.59
N GLY A 688 32.94 -2.90 43.37
CA GLY A 688 31.67 -3.45 42.90
C GLY A 688 31.12 -2.77 41.67
N LYS A 689 29.86 -3.11 41.35
CA LYS A 689 29.12 -2.62 40.18
C LYS A 689 27.95 -1.77 40.63
N TYR A 690 27.92 -0.51 40.21
CA TYR A 690 26.91 0.48 40.58
C TYR A 690 26.13 0.92 39.35
N VAL A 691 24.82 1.12 39.49
CA VAL A 691 23.96 1.59 38.39
C VAL A 691 24.21 3.08 38.18
N ILE A 692 24.35 3.48 36.91
CA ILE A 692 24.24 4.87 36.50
C ILE A 692 22.85 5.02 35.87
N SER A 693 21.96 5.68 36.60
CA SER A 693 20.59 5.91 36.21
C SER A 693 20.52 7.09 35.23
N VAL A 694 19.69 6.96 34.21
CA VAL A 694 19.38 8.03 33.27
C VAL A 694 17.91 8.39 33.37
N SER A 695 17.64 9.70 33.37
CA SER A 695 16.30 10.26 33.32
C SER A 695 16.22 11.37 32.26
N ARG A 696 15.00 11.78 31.96
CA ARG A 696 14.66 12.65 30.81
C ARG A 696 15.37 14.00 30.80
N GLY A 697 15.63 14.60 31.94
CA GLY A 697 16.21 15.95 32.00
C GLY A 697 15.36 16.95 31.23
N THR A 698 15.97 17.64 30.25
CA THR A 698 15.31 18.69 29.45
C THR A 698 14.79 18.22 28.09
N ILE A 699 14.82 16.90 27.83
CA ILE A 699 14.42 16.33 26.53
C ILE A 699 12.90 16.40 26.34
N LYS A 700 12.46 17.06 25.27
CA LYS A 700 11.04 17.34 24.96
C LYS A 700 10.33 16.17 24.28
N GLU A 701 11.04 15.39 23.46
CA GLU A 701 10.48 14.34 22.62
C GLU A 701 10.01 13.17 23.48
N GLU A 702 8.73 12.81 23.41
CA GLU A 702 8.17 11.79 24.30
C GLU A 702 8.77 10.39 24.06
N GLN A 703 9.14 10.06 22.82
CA GLN A 703 9.67 8.75 22.44
C GLN A 703 11.19 8.65 22.55
N VAL A 704 11.67 8.76 23.78
CA VAL A 704 13.07 8.49 24.11
C VAL A 704 13.15 7.32 25.07
N GLU A 705 13.88 6.29 24.67
CA GLU A 705 14.20 5.16 25.52
C GLU A 705 15.51 5.43 26.26
N PHE A 706 15.46 5.30 27.59
CA PHE A 706 16.60 5.54 28.46
C PHE A 706 17.15 4.20 28.96
N VAL A 707 18.42 3.94 28.66
CA VAL A 707 19.10 2.70 29.05
C VAL A 707 20.22 3.01 30.03
N ASN A 708 20.06 2.52 31.26
CA ASN A 708 21.05 2.68 32.33
C ASN A 708 22.40 2.03 31.97
N GLY A 709 23.46 2.58 32.56
CA GLY A 709 24.82 2.09 32.45
C GLY A 709 25.35 1.65 33.81
N TYR A 710 26.64 1.33 33.86
CA TYR A 710 27.28 0.90 35.10
C TYR A 710 28.61 1.61 35.35
N LEU A 711 28.83 1.99 36.60
CA LEU A 711 30.13 2.37 37.15
C LEU A 711 30.74 1.14 37.82
N PHE A 712 31.93 0.75 37.39
CA PHE A 712 32.71 -0.31 38.02
C PHE A 712 33.75 0.33 38.94
N VAL A 713 33.66 0.04 40.24
CA VAL A 713 34.68 0.45 41.21
C VAL A 713 35.69 -0.68 41.33
N GLN A 714 36.94 -0.41 40.97
CA GLN A 714 38.06 -1.34 41.04
C GLN A 714 38.87 -1.13 42.33
N LYS A 715 39.60 -2.17 42.74
CA LYS A 715 40.47 -2.10 43.92
C LYS A 715 41.52 -1.01 43.75
N ALA A 716 41.76 -0.24 44.81
CA ALA A 716 42.88 0.69 44.88
C ALA A 716 44.17 -0.05 45.26
N THR A 717 45.32 0.53 44.96
CA THR A 717 46.60 -0.01 45.39
C THR A 717 46.99 0.60 46.72
N ALA A 718 47.28 -0.23 47.72
CA ALA A 718 47.88 0.17 48.99
C ALA A 718 49.22 -0.55 49.19
N ASN A 719 50.05 -0.06 50.10
CA ASN A 719 51.36 -0.63 50.39
C ASN A 719 51.30 -1.40 51.70
N LEU A 720 51.58 -2.71 51.67
CA LEU A 720 51.71 -3.54 52.86
C LEU A 720 53.19 -3.74 53.16
N ARG A 721 53.66 -3.18 54.27
CA ARG A 721 55.07 -3.20 54.68
C ARG A 721 55.23 -4.10 55.89
N ALA A 722 56.14 -5.07 55.81
CA ALA A 722 56.58 -5.77 57.02
C ALA A 722 57.26 -4.76 57.98
N LYS A 723 57.27 -5.04 59.28
CA LYS A 723 58.05 -4.27 60.27
C LYS A 723 59.38 -4.94 60.54
N ASP A 724 60.38 -4.12 60.84
CA ASP A 724 61.67 -4.62 61.32
C ASP A 724 61.48 -5.31 62.68
N VAL A 725 62.12 -6.47 62.85
CA VAL A 725 62.03 -7.28 64.07
C VAL A 725 63.45 -7.50 64.60
N THR A 726 63.63 -7.42 65.91
CA THR A 726 64.87 -7.84 66.58
C THR A 726 64.56 -8.94 67.58
N VAL A 727 65.30 -10.05 67.52
CA VAL A 727 65.17 -11.19 68.43
C VAL A 727 66.53 -11.64 68.95
N GLU A 728 66.56 -12.35 70.07
CA GLU A 728 67.76 -13.07 70.50
C GLU A 728 67.87 -14.41 69.76
N ILE A 729 69.07 -15.00 69.73
CA ILE A 729 69.30 -16.34 69.19
C ILE A 729 68.27 -17.34 69.74
N LYS A 730 67.72 -18.18 68.85
CA LYS A 730 66.67 -19.20 69.13
C LYS A 730 65.29 -18.67 69.52
N GLN A 731 65.09 -17.35 69.62
CA GLN A 731 63.76 -16.79 69.83
C GLN A 731 62.99 -16.73 68.50
N LYS A 732 61.73 -17.19 68.51
CA LYS A 732 60.86 -17.10 67.32
C LYS A 732 60.41 -15.65 67.11
N PRO A 733 60.62 -15.06 65.92
CA PRO A 733 60.14 -13.73 65.60
C PRO A 733 58.62 -13.70 65.52
N VAL A 734 58.02 -12.64 66.06
CA VAL A 734 56.62 -12.29 65.84
C VAL A 734 56.59 -11.23 64.77
N PHE A 735 55.97 -11.53 63.63
CA PHE A 735 55.89 -10.61 62.51
C PHE A 735 54.68 -9.70 62.65
N ASP A 736 54.88 -8.45 62.25
CA ASP A 736 53.86 -7.42 62.21
C ASP A 736 54.03 -6.59 60.93
N TYR A 737 53.00 -5.84 60.55
CA TYR A 737 52.98 -5.05 59.33
C TYR A 737 52.33 -3.68 59.55
N THR A 738 52.56 -2.78 58.60
CA THR A 738 51.80 -1.55 58.43
C THR A 738 51.22 -1.49 57.04
N VAL A 739 50.05 -0.87 56.90
CA VAL A 739 49.49 -0.55 55.59
C VAL A 739 49.43 0.96 55.42
N ASP A 740 50.00 1.47 54.32
CA ASP A 740 49.93 2.88 53.92
C ASP A 740 49.39 3.03 52.50
N GLY A 741 49.05 4.25 52.09
CA GLY A 741 48.40 4.51 50.80
C GLY A 741 46.91 4.15 50.76
N LEU A 742 46.30 3.95 51.93
CA LEU A 742 44.85 3.80 52.06
C LEU A 742 44.14 5.08 51.61
N GLN A 743 42.97 4.91 51.03
CA GLN A 743 42.10 5.94 50.50
C GLN A 743 41.06 6.36 51.53
N ASN A 744 40.29 7.42 51.23
CA ASN A 744 39.18 7.89 52.07
C ASN A 744 39.56 8.20 53.53
N ASN A 745 40.81 8.60 53.79
CA ASN A 745 41.37 8.85 55.12
C ASN A 745 41.34 7.63 56.06
N GLU A 746 41.27 6.42 55.50
CA GLU A 746 41.34 5.18 56.26
C GLU A 746 42.74 5.01 56.88
N THR A 747 42.78 4.59 58.14
CA THR A 747 44.04 4.34 58.88
C THR A 747 44.34 2.85 59.04
N THR A 748 43.36 1.99 58.79
CA THR A 748 43.47 0.52 58.85
C THR A 748 42.65 -0.11 57.72
N VAL A 749 43.00 -1.34 57.34
CA VAL A 749 42.27 -2.14 56.34
C VAL A 749 41.98 -3.53 56.91
N GLU A 750 40.75 -3.99 56.74
CA GLU A 750 40.37 -5.35 57.11
C GLU A 750 40.80 -6.32 56.00
N LEU A 751 41.62 -7.30 56.38
CA LEU A 751 42.10 -8.33 55.47
C LEU A 751 41.18 -9.55 55.54
N THR A 752 40.60 -9.93 54.42
CA THR A 752 39.83 -11.17 54.29
C THR A 752 40.75 -12.39 54.28
N GLU A 753 42.01 -12.22 53.89
CA GLU A 753 43.06 -13.24 54.02
C GLU A 753 44.33 -12.59 54.59
N ALA A 754 44.91 -13.22 55.62
CA ALA A 754 46.08 -12.70 56.32
C ALA A 754 47.35 -12.79 55.44
N PRO A 755 48.28 -11.83 55.57
CA PRO A 755 49.53 -11.85 54.81
C PRO A 755 50.47 -12.93 55.34
N VAL A 756 51.23 -13.53 54.43
CA VAL A 756 52.22 -14.55 54.69
C VAL A 756 53.61 -13.91 54.75
N PHE A 757 54.35 -14.18 55.82
CA PHE A 757 55.72 -13.71 56.02
C PHE A 757 56.72 -14.82 55.76
N THR A 758 57.75 -14.52 54.97
CA THR A 758 58.84 -15.44 54.65
C THR A 758 60.17 -14.78 55.00
N VAL A 759 61.02 -15.46 55.76
CA VAL A 759 62.35 -14.91 56.10
C VAL A 759 63.41 -15.53 55.20
N LYS A 760 64.29 -14.69 54.65
CA LYS A 760 65.41 -15.09 53.80
C LYS A 760 66.74 -14.63 54.39
N ASP A 761 67.77 -15.45 54.25
CA ASP A 761 69.15 -15.07 54.57
C ASP A 761 69.77 -14.15 53.49
N HIS A 762 71.03 -13.76 53.69
CA HIS A 762 71.79 -12.91 52.78
C HIS A 762 72.04 -13.53 51.39
N GLU A 763 71.88 -14.84 51.25
CA GLU A 763 71.94 -15.57 49.97
C GLU A 763 70.56 -15.71 49.31
N GLY A 764 69.50 -15.20 49.96
CA GLY A 764 68.12 -15.24 49.48
C GLY A 764 67.39 -16.55 49.76
N LYS A 765 67.95 -17.44 50.58
CA LYS A 765 67.34 -18.74 50.92
C LYS A 765 66.37 -18.61 52.10
N VAL A 766 65.23 -19.27 52.01
CA VAL A 766 64.23 -19.28 53.08
C VAL A 766 64.76 -19.99 54.31
N VAL A 767 64.71 -19.32 55.46
CA VAL A 767 65.19 -19.83 56.74
C VAL A 767 64.07 -19.88 57.77
N THR A 768 64.07 -20.93 58.59
CA THR A 768 63.05 -21.17 59.62
C THR A 768 63.63 -21.35 61.03
N SER A 769 64.96 -21.34 61.18
CA SER A 769 65.66 -21.32 62.47
C SER A 769 66.62 -20.12 62.54
N PHE A 770 66.73 -19.50 63.72
CA PHE A 770 67.44 -18.25 63.96
C PHE A 770 68.56 -18.48 64.99
N ASP A 771 69.44 -19.42 64.68
CA ASP A 771 70.52 -19.89 65.56
C ASP A 771 71.81 -19.06 65.41
N VAL A 772 71.88 -18.21 64.39
CA VAL A 772 73.07 -17.44 64.02
C VAL A 772 72.75 -15.94 64.13
N PRO A 773 73.56 -15.15 64.86
CA PRO A 773 73.47 -13.69 64.84
C PRO A 773 73.65 -13.16 63.42
N GLY A 774 72.81 -12.20 63.05
CA GLY A 774 72.88 -11.63 61.71
C GLY A 774 71.61 -10.91 61.30
N GLU A 775 71.64 -10.44 60.07
CA GLU A 775 70.54 -9.72 59.44
C GLU A 775 69.89 -10.59 58.37
N TYR A 776 68.57 -10.70 58.44
CA TYR A 776 67.74 -11.46 57.52
C TYR A 776 66.69 -10.53 56.90
N THR A 777 66.16 -10.90 55.74
CA THR A 777 65.09 -10.16 55.07
C THR A 777 63.74 -10.82 55.33
N ILE A 778 62.77 -10.06 55.81
CA ILE A 778 61.37 -10.46 55.96
C ILE A 778 60.64 -10.04 54.69
N GLU A 779 60.21 -10.97 53.85
CA GLU A 779 59.29 -10.73 52.75
C GLU A 779 57.85 -10.97 53.18
N VAL A 780 56.91 -10.19 52.64
CA VAL A 780 55.49 -10.30 52.93
C VAL A 780 54.70 -10.42 51.63
N SER A 781 53.65 -11.26 51.60
CA SER A 781 52.80 -11.47 50.41
C SER A 781 51.43 -12.03 50.78
N GLY A 782 50.51 -12.19 49.82
CA GLY A 782 49.27 -12.97 50.00
C GLY A 782 48.14 -12.32 50.79
N GLY A 783 48.28 -11.07 51.27
CA GLY A 783 47.18 -10.34 51.89
C GLY A 783 46.06 -10.03 50.90
N VAL A 784 44.81 -10.27 51.28
CA VAL A 784 43.63 -9.95 50.46
C VAL A 784 42.71 -9.02 51.22
N ALA A 785 42.27 -7.94 50.57
CA ALA A 785 41.26 -7.01 51.10
C ALA A 785 40.13 -6.82 50.10
N ALA A 786 38.96 -6.40 50.60
CA ALA A 786 37.79 -6.13 49.77
C ALA A 786 38.05 -5.01 48.75
N ASN A 787 38.65 -3.90 49.20
CA ASN A 787 38.81 -2.68 48.40
C ASN A 787 40.22 -2.42 47.87
N TYR A 788 41.20 -3.25 48.27
CA TYR A 788 42.61 -3.01 47.98
C TYR A 788 43.30 -4.22 47.36
N VAL A 789 44.24 -3.91 46.47
CA VAL A 789 45.35 -4.79 46.09
C VAL A 789 46.62 -4.23 46.73
N PHE A 790 47.52 -5.10 47.16
CA PHE A 790 48.71 -4.68 47.90
C PHE A 790 49.99 -4.76 47.06
N SER A 791 50.76 -3.68 47.10
CA SER A 791 52.20 -3.70 46.82
C SER A 791 52.94 -4.04 48.10
N TYR A 792 53.80 -5.06 48.05
CA TYR A 792 54.46 -5.59 49.24
C TYR A 792 55.88 -5.06 49.39
N PHE A 793 56.24 -4.70 50.62
CA PHE A 793 57.57 -4.17 50.94
C PHE A 793 58.22 -5.00 52.06
N PRO A 794 59.44 -5.49 51.83
CA PRO A 794 60.15 -6.29 52.81
C PRO A 794 60.65 -5.44 53.98
N ALA A 795 61.05 -6.12 55.06
CA ALA A 795 61.67 -5.55 56.25
C ALA A 795 62.87 -6.37 56.71
N LYS A 796 63.48 -5.97 57.81
CA LYS A 796 64.71 -6.56 58.33
C LYS A 796 64.47 -7.30 59.64
N LEU A 797 64.97 -8.52 59.75
CA LEU A 797 65.06 -9.27 61.00
C LEU A 797 66.51 -9.25 61.50
N THR A 798 66.75 -8.76 62.71
CA THR A 798 68.08 -8.77 63.35
C THR A 798 68.10 -9.78 64.50
N VAL A 799 69.02 -10.74 64.45
CA VAL A 799 69.24 -11.74 65.51
C VAL A 799 70.49 -11.36 66.31
N LYS A 800 70.38 -11.21 67.64
CA LYS A 800 71.47 -10.77 68.53
C LYS A 800 71.98 -11.87 69.48
N ASP A 801 73.26 -11.81 69.84
CA ASP A 801 73.90 -12.63 70.88
C ASP A 801 73.39 -12.29 72.31
N SER A 802 73.25 -13.30 73.18
CA SER A 802 72.78 -13.08 74.56
C SER A 802 73.86 -12.43 75.45
N THR A 803 73.58 -11.28 76.04
CA THR A 803 74.53 -10.52 76.88
C THR A 803 74.55 -11.01 78.34
N ASN A 804 75.47 -11.91 78.71
CA ASN A 804 75.76 -12.21 80.12
C ASN A 804 77.27 -12.20 80.51
N GLY A 805 78.19 -11.76 79.63
CA GLY A 805 79.50 -11.19 80.02
C GLY A 805 80.46 -12.01 80.90
N ILE A 806 80.33 -13.33 81.00
CA ILE A 806 81.22 -14.22 81.78
C ILE A 806 81.97 -15.16 80.83
N SER A 807 83.30 -15.10 80.81
CA SER A 807 84.15 -15.99 80.01
C SER A 807 84.63 -17.22 80.79
N GLY A 808 84.76 -18.36 80.09
CA GLY A 808 85.26 -19.63 80.64
C GLY A 808 86.74 -19.59 81.11
N PRO A 809 87.24 -20.67 81.75
CA PRO A 809 88.53 -20.67 82.45
C PRO A 809 89.71 -20.31 81.54
N VAL A 810 90.60 -19.45 82.03
CA VAL A 810 91.79 -18.97 81.33
C VAL A 810 92.92 -19.99 81.48
N SER A 811 93.35 -20.61 80.38
CA SER A 811 94.60 -21.37 80.30
C SER A 811 95.71 -20.46 79.77
N SER A 812 96.57 -19.95 80.63
CA SER A 812 97.69 -19.06 80.27
C SER A 812 99.02 -19.66 80.70
N VAL A 813 99.97 -19.76 79.78
CA VAL A 813 101.31 -20.36 79.98
C VAL A 813 102.25 -19.41 80.73
N SER A 814 101.93 -18.11 80.77
CA SER A 814 102.64 -17.10 81.56
C SER A 814 101.97 -16.88 82.91
N ALA A 815 102.78 -16.67 83.96
CA ALA A 815 102.32 -16.38 85.31
C ALA A 815 101.45 -15.11 85.37
N PHE A 816 100.30 -15.17 86.06
CA PHE A 816 99.36 -14.08 86.26
C PHE A 816 98.93 -13.95 87.72
N ASP A 817 98.43 -12.77 88.08
CA ASP A 817 97.88 -12.48 89.40
C ASP A 817 96.35 -12.64 89.36
N VAL A 818 95.78 -13.20 90.43
CA VAL A 818 94.35 -13.47 90.58
C VAL A 818 93.79 -12.58 91.68
N TYR A 819 92.72 -11.85 91.36
CA TYR A 819 92.07 -10.93 92.29
C TYR A 819 90.63 -11.37 92.59
N THR A 820 90.14 -11.12 93.80
CA THR A 820 88.69 -11.14 94.06
C THR A 820 88.00 -10.00 93.29
N LEU A 821 86.67 -10.02 93.19
CA LEU A 821 85.91 -8.93 92.58
C LEU A 821 86.14 -7.57 93.26
N ASP A 822 86.59 -7.59 94.52
CA ASP A 822 86.83 -6.41 95.35
C ASP A 822 88.29 -5.90 95.24
N GLY A 823 89.10 -6.52 94.37
CA GLY A 823 90.46 -6.06 94.05
C GLY A 823 91.56 -6.59 94.98
N VAL A 824 91.28 -7.57 95.84
CA VAL A 824 92.29 -8.20 96.70
C VAL A 824 93.05 -9.28 95.94
N CYS A 825 94.37 -9.19 95.87
CA CYS A 825 95.22 -10.22 95.25
C CYS A 825 95.24 -11.47 96.14
N VAL A 826 94.68 -12.58 95.64
CA VAL A 826 94.57 -13.86 96.37
C VAL A 826 95.60 -14.89 95.92
N ALA A 827 96.18 -14.73 94.74
CA ALA A 827 97.30 -15.53 94.26
C ALA A 827 98.16 -14.70 93.31
N LYS A 828 99.49 -14.73 93.50
CA LYS A 828 100.43 -13.91 92.74
C LYS A 828 101.36 -14.79 91.90
N GLY A 829 101.53 -14.46 90.63
CA GLY A 829 102.44 -15.16 89.72
C GLY A 829 102.10 -16.63 89.45
N VAL A 830 100.81 -17.00 89.46
CA VAL A 830 100.35 -18.38 89.22
C VAL A 830 100.09 -18.63 87.74
N THR A 831 100.28 -19.87 87.29
CA THR A 831 100.00 -20.29 85.91
C THR A 831 98.66 -21.02 85.75
N SER A 832 97.95 -21.28 86.86
CA SER A 832 96.62 -21.90 86.84
C SER A 832 95.75 -21.42 88.01
N LEU A 833 94.43 -21.53 87.85
CA LEU A 833 93.45 -21.26 88.91
C LEU A 833 93.15 -22.49 89.80
N ASN A 834 93.83 -23.61 89.56
CA ASN A 834 93.63 -24.85 90.30
C ASN A 834 94.12 -24.69 91.75
N GLY A 835 93.25 -25.02 92.71
CA GLY A 835 93.52 -24.88 94.14
C GLY A 835 92.87 -23.65 94.80
N LEU A 836 92.27 -22.75 94.02
CA LEU A 836 91.43 -21.66 94.55
C LEU A 836 90.01 -22.16 94.88
N ALA A 837 89.37 -21.53 95.86
CA ALA A 837 87.98 -21.82 96.23
C ALA A 837 87.01 -21.44 95.09
N LYS A 838 85.92 -22.20 94.94
CA LYS A 838 84.88 -21.96 93.91
C LYS A 838 84.33 -20.54 94.02
N GLY A 839 84.31 -19.81 92.91
CA GLY A 839 83.91 -18.41 92.90
C GLY A 839 84.26 -17.69 91.60
N VAL A 840 83.91 -16.41 91.52
CA VAL A 840 84.24 -15.54 90.38
C VAL A 840 85.42 -14.65 90.76
N TYR A 841 86.47 -14.69 89.94
CA TYR A 841 87.70 -13.93 90.14
C TYR A 841 87.99 -13.04 88.94
N VAL A 842 88.81 -12.01 89.15
CA VAL A 842 89.33 -11.15 88.08
C VAL A 842 90.76 -11.60 87.77
N VAL A 843 90.96 -12.04 86.52
CA VAL A 843 92.27 -12.43 85.99
C VAL A 843 92.52 -11.57 84.76
N ASN A 844 93.64 -10.84 84.75
CA ASN A 844 93.99 -9.91 83.65
C ASN A 844 92.83 -8.96 83.25
N GLY A 845 92.07 -8.47 84.23
CA GLY A 845 90.95 -7.56 84.02
C GLY A 845 89.63 -8.20 83.55
N ARG A 846 89.52 -9.54 83.48
CA ARG A 846 88.29 -10.25 83.06
C ARG A 846 87.72 -11.15 84.16
N LYS A 847 86.39 -11.18 84.29
CA LYS A 847 85.67 -12.05 85.23
C LYS A 847 85.70 -13.50 84.75
N CYS A 848 86.33 -14.36 85.54
CA CYS A 848 86.52 -15.78 85.27
C CYS A 848 85.91 -16.61 86.41
N VAL A 849 85.23 -17.70 86.08
CA VAL A 849 84.64 -18.59 87.09
C VAL A 849 85.59 -19.75 87.39
N VAL A 850 85.97 -19.90 88.66
CA VAL A 850 86.60 -21.10 89.21
C VAL A 850 85.49 -22.00 89.75
N ARG A 851 85.33 -23.18 89.16
CA ARG A 851 84.21 -24.09 89.42
C ARG A 851 84.53 -25.21 90.40
#